data_AF-A0A0S8HGF9-F1
#
_entry.id   AF-A0A0S8HGF9-F1
#
_cell.length_a   1.000
_cell.length_b   1.000
_cell.length_c   1.000
_cell.angle_alpha   90.00
_cell.angle_beta   90.00
_cell.angle_gamma   90.00
#
_symmetry.space_group_name_H-M   'P 1'
#
loop_
_entity.id
_entity.type
_entity.pdbx_description
1 polymer ?
#
loop_
_entity_poly.entity_id
_entity_poly.type
_entity_poly.pdbx_seq_one_letter_code
_entity_poly.pdbx_strand_id
1 'polypeptide(L)'
;MACCVFAAAACAAEQAALAGIVLTTDRTVDSTSSEAIARDLLKPGMNEQQKAYTLWRYFIQRNRHKEKAPAQDDGNAAELMTKTGYALCGTWAHHYAALAADAGLTATRVGLKGHWVGAVKYWGDWHAFDVDMLALYPKADGVIGSPGEIRRLKDKQGDYVLRRGPPVKSFPWYMASDSIEGTAGLYGSTSVGQPYAKRAWKWKYDLRLRPGMEISWSWYGDPDVGFVCLTHLPDVRSKQPFKKLREYLEGDFDYYTQEAGKPKWHWGYRRGGLPGNPLATWNGINGNGRLTFDLGREASQYALAMAESAENLQLAGEKLALKDPAKDGWLVLNFQLPYPYGDAWIEKPLPEKGLKIELSHDGRSWRQVYPAGGVDDGKRIRLFDLVRGKTAFRLKVTLAAGSEPLAGLRAVGAFHHNFMVLPALLKGKNTVSVRLANPEALAANPLHVTYVYDQVGAGRQVWRHERTMTFSPRQLTAKLDTGQKHWPLMREIRIRCGGPKPKDPKPAPETGEPDWSAAAWDWAYWGVNFWNDFERGDRHGWRGRLTTVNTYGGSDFALDNSLMSADGTRQLKLIRHGAFLNRDSRFRCRLYVDKVKSMRVYSRNQADNVYYEKTFTDLKQGRWQGFEFALADLADPKDASKKVQNGWFMANIYMVVEPAEGAQKKQVQLLVDDVICYDGVLKHDPFQDPGAPRKALADDPIWNASPPKSSE
;
A
#
# COMPACT_ATOMS: atom_id res chain seq x y z
N MET A 1 30.96 17.94 39.49
CA MET A 1 30.81 18.63 38.19
C MET A 1 30.56 17.70 37.00
N ALA A 2 31.02 16.44 36.98
CA ALA A 2 30.80 15.51 35.86
C ALA A 2 29.30 15.20 35.57
N CYS A 3 28.42 15.08 36.57
CA CYS A 3 26.98 14.83 36.35
C CYS A 3 26.25 15.98 35.63
N CYS A 4 26.69 17.23 35.76
CA CYS A 4 26.01 18.38 35.14
C CYS A 4 26.26 18.49 33.63
N VAL A 5 27.39 17.97 33.13
CA VAL A 5 27.74 18.04 31.70
C VAL A 5 26.93 17.03 30.87
N PHE A 6 26.62 15.85 31.43
CA PHE A 6 25.81 14.84 30.74
C PHE A 6 24.35 15.27 30.54
N ALA A 7 23.76 16.00 31.49
CA ALA A 7 22.39 16.50 31.36
C ALA A 7 22.24 17.53 30.22
N ALA A 8 23.24 18.40 30.03
CA ALA A 8 23.20 19.44 29.00
C ALA A 8 23.27 18.87 27.57
N ALA A 9 24.11 17.85 27.33
CA ALA A 9 24.25 17.23 26.01
C ALA A 9 23.01 16.41 25.60
N ALA A 10 22.41 15.66 26.53
CA ALA A 10 21.18 14.93 26.28
C ALA A 10 20.01 15.89 25.97
N CYS A 11 19.92 17.00 26.70
CA CYS A 11 18.90 18.02 26.46
C CYS A 11 19.06 18.68 25.08
N ALA A 12 20.28 18.99 24.65
CA ALA A 12 20.54 19.55 23.32
C ALA A 12 20.20 18.56 22.19
N ALA A 13 20.52 17.27 22.36
CA ALA A 13 20.20 16.24 21.37
C ALA A 13 18.68 15.95 21.27
N GLU A 14 17.94 16.05 22.38
CA GLU A 14 16.47 15.94 22.35
C GLU A 14 15.82 17.18 21.73
N GLN A 15 16.36 18.38 21.98
CA GLN A 15 15.93 19.63 21.33
C GLN A 15 16.19 19.65 19.82
N ALA A 16 17.18 18.89 19.34
CA ALA A 16 17.51 18.82 17.91
C ALA A 16 16.60 17.87 17.10
N ALA A 17 15.89 16.95 17.76
CA ALA A 17 14.99 16.02 17.07
C ALA A 17 13.69 16.72 16.66
N LEU A 18 13.27 16.53 15.41
CA LEU A 18 11.93 16.88 14.98
C LEU A 18 10.99 15.73 15.36
N ALA A 19 9.88 16.04 16.02
CA ALA A 19 8.90 15.06 16.50
C ALA A 19 7.48 15.37 16.02
N GLY A 20 6.62 14.36 15.99
CA GLY A 20 5.25 14.48 15.50
C GLY A 20 5.15 14.92 14.04
N ILE A 21 6.13 14.56 13.21
CA ILE A 21 6.18 14.97 11.80
C ILE A 21 5.02 14.32 11.05
N VAL A 22 4.06 15.10 10.57
CA VAL A 22 2.96 14.65 9.73
C VAL A 22 3.04 15.34 8.37
N LEU A 23 3.10 14.55 7.30
CA LEU A 23 3.05 15.00 5.92
C LEU A 23 1.65 14.76 5.35
N THR A 24 1.04 15.77 4.76
CA THR A 24 -0.27 15.67 4.11
C THR A 24 -0.28 16.34 2.73
N THR A 25 -1.30 16.04 1.92
CA THR A 25 -1.66 16.84 0.76
C THR A 25 -3.09 17.35 0.91
N ASP A 26 -3.44 18.44 0.22
CA ASP A 26 -4.82 18.95 0.11
C ASP A 26 -5.76 18.03 -0.68
N ARG A 27 -5.26 16.89 -1.17
CA ARG A 27 -5.98 15.96 -2.02
C ARG A 27 -6.15 14.57 -1.41
N THR A 28 -5.45 14.26 -0.32
CA THR A 28 -5.47 12.95 0.35
C THR A 28 -5.99 13.06 1.77
N VAL A 29 -6.42 11.94 2.35
CA VAL A 29 -6.93 11.89 3.74
C VAL A 29 -5.78 11.71 4.71
N ASP A 30 -5.64 12.64 5.66
CA ASP A 30 -4.74 12.51 6.80
C ASP A 30 -5.14 11.32 7.68
N SER A 31 -4.35 10.26 7.61
CA SER A 31 -4.64 9.00 8.28
C SER A 31 -3.88 8.83 9.61
N THR A 32 -3.31 9.92 10.15
CA THR A 32 -2.48 9.87 11.36
C THR A 32 -3.28 9.81 12.67
N SER A 33 -4.59 10.07 12.65
CA SER A 33 -5.51 9.86 13.78
C SER A 33 -6.94 9.64 13.30
N SER A 34 -7.81 9.05 14.15
CA SER A 34 -9.23 8.90 13.85
C SER A 34 -9.90 10.25 13.59
N GLU A 35 -9.57 11.27 14.40
CA GLU A 35 -10.10 12.63 14.27
C GLU A 35 -9.68 13.28 12.95
N ALA A 36 -8.43 13.05 12.52
CA ALA A 36 -7.94 13.54 11.25
C ALA A 36 -8.68 12.90 10.07
N ILE A 37 -8.86 11.57 10.11
CA ILE A 37 -9.63 10.84 9.10
C ILE A 37 -11.07 11.38 9.04
N ALA A 38 -11.74 11.52 10.18
CA ALA A 38 -13.11 12.02 10.24
C ALA A 38 -13.21 13.47 9.75
N ARG A 39 -12.29 14.35 10.15
CA ARG A 39 -12.25 15.75 9.70
C ARG A 39 -12.10 15.87 8.18
N ASP A 40 -11.21 15.08 7.59
CA ASP A 40 -10.92 15.19 6.16
C ASP A 40 -12.01 14.54 5.30
N LEU A 41 -12.70 13.51 5.83
CA LEU A 41 -13.79 12.81 5.15
C LEU A 41 -15.17 13.46 5.32
N LEU A 42 -15.48 14.01 6.49
CA LEU A 42 -16.85 14.42 6.80
C LEU A 42 -17.05 15.91 6.55
N LYS A 43 -18.10 16.23 5.79
CA LYS A 43 -18.44 17.62 5.44
C LYS A 43 -19.63 18.11 6.27
N PRO A 44 -19.70 19.42 6.58
CA PRO A 44 -20.92 20.01 7.11
C PRO A 44 -22.13 19.68 6.23
N GLY A 45 -23.28 19.41 6.85
CA GLY A 45 -24.52 19.05 6.14
C GLY A 45 -24.69 17.58 5.82
N MET A 46 -23.67 16.73 6.00
CA MET A 46 -23.85 15.27 5.85
C MET A 46 -24.77 14.72 6.94
N ASN A 47 -25.79 13.95 6.54
CA ASN A 47 -26.59 13.16 7.48
C ASN A 47 -25.81 11.94 8.02
N GLU A 48 -26.34 11.26 9.02
CA GLU A 48 -25.64 10.13 9.68
C GLU A 48 -25.34 8.97 8.73
N GLN A 49 -26.26 8.63 7.81
CA GLN A 49 -26.03 7.61 6.79
C GLN A 49 -24.88 8.01 5.85
N GLN A 50 -24.88 9.25 5.35
CA GLN A 50 -23.83 9.77 4.48
C GLN A 50 -22.46 9.74 5.18
N LYS A 51 -22.40 10.10 6.46
CA LYS A 51 -21.17 9.97 7.26
C LYS A 51 -20.72 8.51 7.36
N ALA A 52 -21.60 7.60 7.79
CA ALA A 52 -21.30 6.18 7.95
C ALA A 52 -20.83 5.52 6.63
N TYR A 53 -21.50 5.84 5.52
CA TYR A 53 -21.15 5.38 4.18
C TYR A 53 -19.80 5.94 3.72
N THR A 54 -19.53 7.24 3.93
CA THR A 54 -18.24 7.86 3.59
C THR A 54 -17.08 7.18 4.33
N LEU A 55 -17.25 6.90 5.62
CA LEU A 55 -16.25 6.18 6.41
C LEU A 55 -16.06 4.74 5.92
N TRP A 56 -17.14 4.03 5.59
CA TRP A 56 -17.06 2.66 5.08
C TRP A 56 -16.28 2.61 3.76
N ARG A 57 -16.57 3.55 2.84
CA ARG A 57 -15.85 3.65 1.55
C ARG A 57 -14.36 3.89 1.74
N TYR A 58 -13.99 4.69 2.73
CA TYR A 58 -12.59 4.92 3.05
C TYR A 58 -11.89 3.64 3.55
N PHE A 59 -12.56 2.85 4.40
CA PHE A 59 -12.06 1.56 4.92
C PHE A 59 -11.82 0.52 3.83
N ILE A 60 -12.82 0.24 2.99
CA ILE A 60 -12.75 -0.85 1.99
C ILE A 60 -11.64 -0.67 0.94
N GLN A 61 -11.13 0.56 0.81
CA GLN A 61 -10.05 0.90 -0.11
C GLN A 61 -8.66 0.76 0.52
N ARG A 62 -8.58 0.58 1.84
CA ARG A 62 -7.34 0.64 2.63
C ARG A 62 -7.14 -0.54 3.56
N ASN A 63 -8.13 -1.42 3.61
CA ASN A 63 -8.11 -2.61 4.42
C ASN A 63 -7.83 -3.83 3.56
N ARG A 64 -7.47 -4.92 4.22
CA ARG A 64 -7.28 -6.22 3.61
C ARG A 64 -7.67 -7.29 4.62
N HIS A 65 -8.52 -8.22 4.21
CA HIS A 65 -8.75 -9.43 4.98
C HIS A 65 -7.55 -10.38 4.77
N LYS A 66 -6.86 -10.75 5.85
CA LYS A 66 -5.73 -11.70 5.74
C LYS A 66 -5.56 -12.56 6.98
N GLU A 67 -5.05 -11.98 8.04
CA GLU A 67 -4.66 -12.67 9.27
C GLU A 67 -4.93 -11.80 10.48
N LYS A 68 -4.83 -12.38 11.67
CA LYS A 68 -5.03 -11.64 12.91
C LYS A 68 -3.99 -10.53 13.00
N ALA A 69 -4.44 -9.29 13.13
CA ALA A 69 -3.56 -8.16 13.37
C ALA A 69 -2.70 -8.45 14.63
N PRO A 70 -1.42 -8.06 14.63
CA PRO A 70 -0.59 -8.10 15.84
C PRO A 70 -1.35 -7.47 17.02
N ALA A 71 -1.26 -8.06 18.22
CA ALA A 71 -2.00 -7.55 19.38
C ALA A 71 -1.66 -6.08 19.72
N GLN A 72 -0.47 -5.64 19.33
CA GLN A 72 -0.01 -4.25 19.43
C GLN A 72 -0.72 -3.27 18.48
N ASP A 73 -1.51 -3.76 17.52
CA ASP A 73 -2.26 -2.97 16.55
C ASP A 73 -3.78 -2.93 16.87
N ASP A 74 -4.20 -3.44 18.04
CA ASP A 74 -5.58 -3.38 18.55
C ASP A 74 -5.94 -2.00 19.17
N GLY A 75 -5.22 -0.95 18.75
CA GLY A 75 -5.49 0.43 19.15
C GLY A 75 -6.58 1.05 18.27
N ASN A 76 -6.30 2.19 17.64
CA ASN A 76 -7.32 2.92 16.86
C ASN A 76 -7.27 2.57 15.37
N ALA A 77 -8.28 3.02 14.62
CA ALA A 77 -8.35 2.78 13.17
C ALA A 77 -7.11 3.31 12.43
N ALA A 78 -6.62 4.50 12.82
CA ALA A 78 -5.45 5.13 12.23
C ALA A 78 -4.16 4.30 12.42
N GLU A 79 -3.99 3.65 13.57
CA GLU A 79 -2.84 2.78 13.86
C GLU A 79 -2.77 1.62 12.87
N LEU A 80 -3.85 0.84 12.79
CA LEU A 80 -3.92 -0.32 11.91
C LEU A 80 -3.77 0.11 10.44
N MET A 81 -4.46 1.19 10.06
CA MET A 81 -4.40 1.70 8.69
C MET A 81 -3.05 2.27 8.31
N THR A 82 -2.27 2.80 9.24
CA THR A 82 -0.95 3.38 8.95
C THR A 82 0.15 2.32 8.95
N LYS A 83 0.02 1.30 9.80
CA LYS A 83 1.01 0.23 9.96
C LYS A 83 0.85 -0.87 8.90
N THR A 84 -0.21 -1.64 8.98
CA THR A 84 -0.29 -2.93 8.25
C THR A 84 -1.36 -2.92 7.18
N GLY A 85 -2.48 -2.22 7.41
CA GLY A 85 -3.60 -2.21 6.48
C GLY A 85 -4.25 -3.60 6.28
N TYR A 86 -3.96 -4.59 7.13
CA TYR A 86 -4.58 -5.92 7.09
C TYR A 86 -5.03 -6.37 8.49
N ALA A 87 -6.14 -7.09 8.57
CA ALA A 87 -6.64 -7.73 9.78
C ALA A 87 -7.69 -8.80 9.43
N LEU A 88 -8.35 -9.37 10.46
CA LEU A 88 -9.55 -10.20 10.30
C LEU A 88 -10.82 -9.37 10.52
N CYS A 89 -11.96 -9.94 10.13
CA CYS A 89 -13.29 -9.31 10.21
C CYS A 89 -13.61 -8.67 11.56
N GLY A 90 -13.32 -9.37 12.67
CA GLY A 90 -13.58 -8.85 14.02
C GLY A 90 -12.82 -7.55 14.33
N THR A 91 -11.57 -7.47 13.89
CA THR A 91 -10.71 -6.29 14.07
C THR A 91 -11.15 -5.17 13.14
N TRP A 92 -11.48 -5.46 11.88
CA TRP A 92 -11.99 -4.45 10.95
C TRP A 92 -13.33 -3.86 11.38
N ALA A 93 -14.28 -4.70 11.79
CA ALA A 93 -15.56 -4.28 12.36
C ALA A 93 -15.36 -3.42 13.61
N HIS A 94 -14.40 -3.80 14.48
CA HIS A 94 -14.04 -3.00 15.66
C HIS A 94 -13.54 -1.61 15.27
N HIS A 95 -12.53 -1.51 14.39
CA HIS A 95 -11.95 -0.23 14.01
C HIS A 95 -12.91 0.66 13.22
N TYR A 96 -13.77 0.09 12.37
CA TYR A 96 -14.81 0.86 11.69
C TYR A 96 -15.79 1.47 12.70
N ALA A 97 -16.31 0.67 13.63
CA ALA A 97 -17.23 1.15 14.65
C ALA A 97 -16.58 2.20 15.57
N ALA A 98 -15.30 1.99 15.92
CA ALA A 98 -14.50 2.95 16.67
C ALA A 98 -14.34 4.28 15.92
N LEU A 99 -13.98 4.26 14.63
CA LEU A 99 -13.86 5.48 13.82
C LEU A 99 -15.21 6.19 13.69
N ALA A 100 -16.30 5.45 13.47
CA ALA A 100 -17.64 6.01 13.41
C ALA A 100 -18.03 6.68 14.74
N ALA A 101 -17.70 6.08 15.88
CA ALA A 101 -17.89 6.68 17.19
C ALA A 101 -17.03 7.95 17.39
N ASP A 102 -15.76 7.93 16.98
CA ASP A 102 -14.88 9.10 17.01
C ASP A 102 -15.40 10.24 16.12
N ALA A 103 -16.13 9.90 15.05
CA ALA A 103 -16.84 10.82 14.16
C ALA A 103 -18.21 11.30 14.69
N GLY A 104 -18.58 10.95 15.93
CA GLY A 104 -19.81 11.37 16.58
C GLY A 104 -21.05 10.57 16.20
N LEU A 105 -20.89 9.38 15.60
CA LEU A 105 -22.00 8.47 15.30
C LEU A 105 -22.19 7.46 16.43
N THR A 106 -23.43 7.02 16.67
CA THR A 106 -23.67 5.88 17.56
C THR A 106 -23.32 4.59 16.84
N ALA A 107 -22.20 3.96 17.17
CA ALA A 107 -21.70 2.79 16.44
C ALA A 107 -21.40 1.59 17.36
N THR A 108 -21.47 0.38 16.80
CA THR A 108 -21.18 -0.88 17.48
C THR A 108 -20.60 -1.91 16.52
N ARG A 109 -20.17 -3.06 17.06
CA ARG A 109 -19.88 -4.26 16.28
C ARG A 109 -21.03 -5.26 16.44
N VAL A 110 -21.34 -5.98 15.38
CA VAL A 110 -22.36 -7.04 15.40
C VAL A 110 -21.67 -8.36 15.15
N GLY A 111 -21.78 -9.26 16.12
CA GLY A 111 -21.31 -10.64 15.98
C GLY A 111 -22.29 -11.42 15.12
N LEU A 112 -21.76 -12.11 14.11
CA LEU A 112 -22.48 -12.98 13.17
C LEU A 112 -21.95 -14.43 13.30
N LYS A 113 -22.51 -15.38 12.55
CA LYS A 113 -22.01 -16.77 12.56
C LYS A 113 -20.66 -16.87 11.85
N GLY A 114 -19.57 -16.82 12.62
CA GLY A 114 -18.20 -16.90 12.10
C GLY A 114 -17.69 -15.60 11.45
N HIS A 115 -18.42 -14.49 11.62
CA HIS A 115 -18.10 -13.21 10.99
C HIS A 115 -18.45 -12.03 11.92
N TRP A 116 -17.94 -10.85 11.61
CA TRP A 116 -18.22 -9.62 12.35
C TRP A 116 -18.36 -8.45 11.40
N VAL A 117 -19.34 -7.59 11.66
CA VAL A 117 -19.55 -6.36 10.88
C VAL A 117 -19.67 -5.15 11.80
N GLY A 118 -19.35 -3.98 11.26
CA GLY A 118 -19.66 -2.71 11.91
C GLY A 118 -21.15 -2.40 11.76
N ALA A 119 -21.72 -1.67 12.72
CA ALA A 119 -23.05 -1.10 12.58
C ALA A 119 -23.12 0.31 13.15
N VAL A 120 -23.91 1.16 12.51
CA VAL A 120 -24.18 2.53 12.96
C VAL A 120 -25.67 2.71 13.16
N LYS A 121 -26.07 3.36 14.25
CA LYS A 121 -27.46 3.71 14.54
C LYS A 121 -27.78 5.07 13.94
N TYR A 122 -28.80 5.14 13.09
CA TYR A 122 -29.38 6.38 12.60
C TYR A 122 -30.86 6.17 12.27
N TRP A 123 -31.66 7.24 12.29
CA TRP A 123 -33.11 7.17 12.07
C TRP A 123 -33.85 6.11 12.92
N GLY A 124 -33.37 5.89 14.15
CA GLY A 124 -33.97 4.96 15.11
C GLY A 124 -33.43 3.52 15.06
N ASP A 125 -32.79 3.10 13.97
CA ASP A 125 -32.40 1.71 13.72
C ASP A 125 -30.89 1.52 13.54
N TRP A 126 -30.43 0.27 13.66
CA TRP A 126 -29.05 -0.14 13.40
C TRP A 126 -28.86 -0.52 11.94
N HIS A 127 -27.80 -0.06 11.30
CA HIS A 127 -27.50 -0.32 9.89
C HIS A 127 -26.11 -0.94 9.73
N ALA A 128 -26.00 -2.01 8.92
CA ALA A 128 -24.78 -2.83 8.83
C ALA A 128 -23.82 -2.33 7.75
N PHE A 129 -22.54 -2.23 8.12
CA PHE A 129 -21.42 -1.86 7.25
C PHE A 129 -20.34 -2.94 7.35
N ASP A 130 -20.28 -3.80 6.34
CA ASP A 130 -19.28 -4.85 6.28
C ASP A 130 -18.03 -4.31 5.58
N VAL A 131 -17.11 -3.78 6.38
CA VAL A 131 -15.83 -3.28 5.87
C VAL A 131 -14.90 -4.40 5.45
N ASP A 132 -15.06 -5.61 5.97
CA ASP A 132 -14.12 -6.71 5.76
C ASP A 132 -14.38 -7.46 4.44
N MET A 133 -15.65 -7.77 4.20
CA MET A 133 -16.12 -8.34 2.93
C MET A 133 -16.39 -7.28 1.88
N LEU A 134 -16.05 -6.02 2.17
CA LEU A 134 -16.40 -4.87 1.36
C LEU A 134 -17.88 -4.92 0.96
N ALA A 135 -18.82 -5.24 1.85
CA ALA A 135 -20.22 -5.44 1.51
C ALA A 135 -21.14 -4.34 2.06
N LEU A 136 -22.16 -3.99 1.28
CA LEU A 136 -23.27 -3.12 1.64
C LEU A 136 -24.58 -3.72 1.17
N TYR A 137 -25.65 -3.39 1.90
CA TYR A 137 -26.98 -3.91 1.64
C TYR A 137 -27.97 -2.75 1.63
N PRO A 138 -28.04 -1.93 0.55
CA PRO A 138 -28.99 -0.82 0.46
C PRO A 138 -30.41 -1.30 0.08
N LYS A 139 -31.45 -0.72 0.65
CA LYS A 139 -32.86 -0.92 0.27
C LYS A 139 -33.22 -0.09 -0.97
N ALA A 140 -34.47 -0.21 -1.46
CA ALA A 140 -34.93 0.53 -2.66
C ALA A 140 -34.88 2.04 -2.52
N ASP A 141 -35.17 2.49 -1.31
CA ASP A 141 -35.09 3.88 -0.88
C ASP A 141 -33.64 4.33 -0.60
N GLY A 142 -32.65 3.45 -0.79
CA GLY A 142 -31.24 3.69 -0.52
C GLY A 142 -30.84 3.58 0.95
N VAL A 143 -31.77 3.34 1.87
CA VAL A 143 -31.44 3.15 3.29
C VAL A 143 -30.67 1.85 3.46
N ILE A 144 -29.54 1.87 4.18
CA ILE A 144 -28.77 0.63 4.41
C ILE A 144 -29.57 -0.33 5.31
N GLY A 145 -29.52 -1.62 5.04
CA GLY A 145 -30.22 -2.64 5.81
C GLY A 145 -29.61 -2.85 7.19
N SER A 146 -30.48 -3.09 8.17
CA SER A 146 -30.11 -3.60 9.48
C SER A 146 -29.64 -5.05 9.42
N PRO A 147 -28.82 -5.52 10.38
CA PRO A 147 -28.48 -6.93 10.48
C PRO A 147 -29.70 -7.86 10.51
N GLY A 148 -30.79 -7.42 11.15
CA GLY A 148 -32.05 -8.16 11.22
C GLY A 148 -32.82 -8.20 9.89
N GLU A 149 -32.82 -7.11 9.12
CA GLU A 149 -33.39 -7.10 7.75
C GLU A 149 -32.59 -8.02 6.83
N ILE A 150 -31.26 -7.95 6.86
CA ILE A 150 -30.38 -8.81 6.04
C ILE A 150 -30.60 -10.29 6.36
N ARG A 151 -30.71 -10.65 7.65
CA ARG A 151 -31.04 -12.01 8.09
C ARG A 151 -32.33 -12.54 7.45
N ARG A 152 -33.37 -11.71 7.36
CA ARG A 152 -34.69 -12.11 6.83
C ARG A 152 -34.71 -12.36 5.34
N LEU A 153 -33.66 -11.99 4.59
CA LEU A 153 -33.56 -12.31 3.16
C LEU A 153 -33.57 -13.80 2.88
N LYS A 154 -33.11 -14.63 3.83
CA LYS A 154 -33.17 -16.09 3.69
C LYS A 154 -34.62 -16.62 3.57
N ASP A 155 -35.59 -15.86 4.09
CA ASP A 155 -37.00 -16.27 4.18
C ASP A 155 -37.88 -15.59 3.12
N LYS A 156 -37.37 -14.59 2.39
CA LYS A 156 -38.13 -13.81 1.38
C LYS A 156 -37.45 -13.88 0.00
N GLN A 157 -37.75 -14.92 -0.76
CA GLN A 157 -37.50 -14.95 -2.21
C GLN A 157 -38.39 -13.90 -2.90
N GLY A 158 -37.89 -12.67 -3.11
CA GLY A 158 -38.64 -11.68 -3.90
C GLY A 158 -38.32 -10.21 -3.66
N ASP A 159 -37.78 -9.83 -2.50
CA ASP A 159 -37.51 -8.42 -2.17
C ASP A 159 -36.06 -8.06 -2.54
N TYR A 160 -35.83 -7.93 -3.86
CA TYR A 160 -34.52 -7.98 -4.53
C TYR A 160 -33.60 -6.76 -4.38
N VAL A 161 -33.80 -5.91 -3.36
CA VAL A 161 -33.18 -4.58 -3.40
C VAL A 161 -31.80 -4.48 -2.74
N LEU A 162 -31.41 -5.47 -1.93
CA LEU A 162 -30.11 -5.50 -1.24
C LEU A 162 -28.92 -5.95 -2.13
N ARG A 163 -29.01 -5.76 -3.45
CA ARG A 163 -28.16 -6.42 -4.47
C ARG A 163 -26.80 -5.79 -4.77
N ARG A 164 -26.41 -4.69 -4.12
CA ARG A 164 -25.10 -4.04 -4.35
C ARG A 164 -24.19 -4.14 -3.14
N GLY A 165 -23.86 -5.38 -2.75
CA GLY A 165 -22.54 -5.59 -2.17
C GLY A 165 -21.49 -5.31 -3.25
N PRO A 166 -20.37 -4.64 -2.95
CA PRO A 166 -19.26 -4.61 -3.86
C PRO A 166 -18.92 -6.02 -4.39
N PRO A 167 -18.46 -6.10 -5.64
CA PRO A 167 -18.12 -7.35 -6.28
C PRO A 167 -17.16 -8.24 -5.46
N VAL A 168 -16.42 -7.71 -4.50
CA VAL A 168 -15.27 -8.40 -3.91
C VAL A 168 -15.67 -9.20 -2.67
N LYS A 169 -15.60 -10.54 -2.77
CA LYS A 169 -15.61 -11.42 -1.59
C LYS A 169 -14.22 -11.42 -0.95
N SER A 170 -14.14 -11.38 0.38
CA SER A 170 -12.87 -11.51 1.11
C SER A 170 -12.33 -12.94 1.01
N PHE A 171 -11.22 -13.12 0.29
CA PHE A 171 -10.40 -14.33 0.40
C PHE A 171 -9.64 -14.30 1.74
N PRO A 172 -9.52 -15.40 2.52
CA PRO A 172 -9.74 -16.81 2.13
C PRO A 172 -11.09 -17.44 2.53
N TRP A 173 -12.13 -16.71 2.94
CA TRP A 173 -13.28 -17.34 3.61
C TRP A 173 -14.63 -17.37 2.88
N TYR A 174 -14.84 -16.68 1.76
CA TYR A 174 -16.14 -16.74 1.06
C TYR A 174 -16.02 -16.90 -0.47
N MET A 175 -16.68 -17.94 -1.00
CA MET A 175 -16.61 -18.33 -2.40
C MET A 175 -17.66 -17.58 -3.23
N ALA A 176 -17.35 -17.25 -4.49
CA ALA A 176 -18.25 -16.57 -5.42
C ALA A 176 -19.63 -17.23 -5.59
N SER A 177 -19.75 -18.51 -5.24
CA SER A 177 -20.99 -19.30 -5.25
C SER A 177 -21.99 -19.00 -4.13
N ASP A 178 -21.62 -18.28 -3.07
CA ASP A 178 -22.56 -18.04 -1.97
C ASP A 178 -23.66 -17.10 -2.43
N SER A 179 -24.88 -17.64 -2.49
CA SER A 179 -26.10 -16.93 -2.84
C SER A 179 -26.43 -15.87 -1.78
N ILE A 180 -27.39 -14.99 -2.06
CA ILE A 180 -27.85 -14.01 -1.06
C ILE A 180 -28.37 -14.71 0.20
N GLU A 181 -28.90 -15.92 0.06
CA GLU A 181 -29.32 -16.80 1.15
C GLU A 181 -28.11 -17.29 1.97
N GLY A 182 -26.99 -17.65 1.31
CA GLY A 182 -25.74 -17.98 1.99
C GLY A 182 -25.19 -16.81 2.80
N THR A 183 -25.23 -15.61 2.22
CA THR A 183 -24.83 -14.37 2.93
C THR A 183 -25.78 -14.07 4.10
N ALA A 184 -27.09 -14.15 3.89
CA ALA A 184 -28.10 -13.98 4.94
C ALA A 184 -27.97 -15.01 6.06
N GLY A 185 -27.49 -16.22 5.74
CA GLY A 185 -27.16 -17.28 6.69
C GLY A 185 -26.10 -16.85 7.72
N LEU A 186 -25.14 -16.00 7.35
CA LEU A 186 -24.16 -15.43 8.28
C LEU A 186 -24.84 -14.58 9.35
N TYR A 187 -25.88 -13.84 8.96
CA TYR A 187 -26.70 -13.01 9.83
C TYR A 187 -27.69 -13.82 10.70
N GLY A 188 -27.63 -15.15 10.67
CA GLY A 188 -28.52 -16.04 11.43
C GLY A 188 -28.40 -15.93 12.96
N SER A 189 -27.23 -15.52 13.49
CA SER A 189 -27.00 -15.28 14.92
C SER A 189 -26.45 -13.88 15.12
N THR A 190 -27.31 -12.90 15.42
CA THR A 190 -26.89 -11.52 15.67
C THR A 190 -26.78 -11.25 17.16
N SER A 191 -25.58 -10.97 17.64
CA SER A 191 -25.38 -10.31 18.94
C SER A 191 -24.92 -8.87 18.70
N VAL A 192 -25.82 -7.91 18.88
CA VAL A 192 -25.48 -6.49 18.82
C VAL A 192 -24.67 -6.16 20.07
N GLY A 193 -23.42 -5.74 19.88
CA GLY A 193 -22.58 -5.30 20.98
C GLY A 193 -23.07 -3.99 21.60
N GLN A 194 -22.58 -3.68 22.81
CA GLN A 194 -22.79 -2.36 23.39
C GLN A 194 -22.21 -1.27 22.48
N PRO A 195 -22.88 -0.10 22.36
CA PRO A 195 -22.32 1.04 21.63
C PRO A 195 -20.92 1.38 22.13
N TYR A 196 -20.03 1.76 21.21
CA TYR A 196 -18.71 2.24 21.59
C TYR A 196 -18.83 3.60 22.26
N ALA A 197 -18.37 3.67 23.51
CA ALA A 197 -17.99 4.95 24.10
C ALA A 197 -16.73 5.46 23.39
N LYS A 198 -16.64 6.78 23.18
CA LYS A 198 -15.41 7.43 22.69
C LYS A 198 -14.24 7.04 23.61
N ARG A 199 -13.15 6.56 23.03
CA ARG A 199 -11.98 6.08 23.78
C ARG A 199 -10.81 7.03 23.65
N ALA A 200 -10.09 7.23 24.74
CA ALA A 200 -8.74 7.78 24.65
C ALA A 200 -7.80 6.67 24.16
N TRP A 201 -7.37 6.79 22.90
CA TRP A 201 -6.45 5.84 22.30
C TRP A 201 -5.03 6.04 22.84
N LYS A 202 -4.35 4.94 23.20
CA LYS A 202 -2.97 4.97 23.69
C LYS A 202 -1.97 5.27 22.57
N TRP A 203 -2.22 4.71 21.39
CA TRP A 203 -1.36 4.93 20.23
C TRP A 203 -1.51 6.35 19.71
N LYS A 204 -0.38 6.96 19.38
CA LYS A 204 -0.28 8.26 18.72
C LYS A 204 0.73 8.13 17.59
N TYR A 205 0.38 8.64 16.43
CA TYR A 205 1.34 8.78 15.35
C TYR A 205 2.44 9.76 15.77
N ASP A 206 3.68 9.30 15.77
CA ASP A 206 4.84 10.09 16.17
C ASP A 206 6.06 9.69 15.34
N LEU A 207 6.17 10.27 14.15
CA LEU A 207 7.39 10.19 13.37
C LEU A 207 8.41 11.18 13.92
N ARG A 208 9.58 10.65 14.28
CA ARG A 208 10.72 11.43 14.78
C ARG A 208 11.91 11.29 13.84
N LEU A 209 12.52 12.41 13.48
CA LEU A 209 13.75 12.43 12.70
C LEU A 209 14.77 13.35 13.39
N ARG A 210 16.03 12.90 13.44
CA ARG A 210 17.16 13.70 13.90
C ARG A 210 17.92 14.25 12.69
N PRO A 211 18.71 15.32 12.84
CA PRO A 211 19.45 15.93 11.73
C PRO A 211 20.36 14.90 11.06
N GLY A 212 20.32 14.75 9.74
CA GLY A 212 21.03 13.69 8.99
C GLY A 212 20.22 12.41 8.76
N MET A 213 19.10 12.19 9.46
CA MET A 213 18.25 11.01 9.23
C MET A 213 17.35 11.23 8.02
N GLU A 214 17.09 10.14 7.29
CA GLU A 214 16.15 10.12 6.18
C GLU A 214 15.20 8.94 6.32
N ILE A 215 13.91 9.20 6.21
CA ILE A 215 12.89 8.15 6.05
C ILE A 215 12.42 8.14 4.59
N SER A 216 12.25 6.94 4.04
CA SER A 216 11.63 6.69 2.75
C SER A 216 10.37 5.85 2.94
N TRP A 217 9.27 6.30 2.34
CA TRP A 217 8.06 5.53 2.14
C TRP A 217 7.94 5.17 0.67
N SER A 218 7.86 3.89 0.37
CA SER A 218 7.73 3.37 -0.99
C SER A 218 6.42 2.61 -1.18
N TRP A 219 5.83 2.78 -2.35
CA TRP A 219 4.69 1.95 -2.80
C TRP A 219 5.13 0.55 -3.19
N TYR A 220 6.43 0.36 -3.40
CA TYR A 220 7.05 -0.88 -3.83
C TYR A 220 7.87 -1.51 -2.71
N GLY A 221 7.94 -2.83 -2.73
CA GLY A 221 8.86 -3.57 -1.86
C GLY A 221 10.29 -3.08 -2.06
N ASP A 222 10.99 -2.94 -0.94
CA ASP A 222 12.38 -2.55 -0.89
C ASP A 222 13.25 -3.59 -1.64
N PRO A 223 14.00 -3.19 -2.69
CA PRO A 223 14.79 -4.13 -3.49
C PRO A 223 15.94 -4.79 -2.72
N ASP A 224 16.39 -4.18 -1.62
CA ASP A 224 17.51 -4.63 -0.79
C ASP A 224 17.07 -5.57 0.35
N VAL A 225 15.82 -5.43 0.78
CA VAL A 225 15.17 -6.31 1.76
C VAL A 225 14.62 -7.55 1.08
N GLY A 226 14.10 -7.38 -0.14
CA GLY A 226 13.26 -8.39 -0.80
C GLY A 226 11.92 -8.55 -0.09
N PHE A 227 11.22 -9.65 -0.39
CA PHE A 227 9.99 -10.02 0.31
C PHE A 227 10.33 -10.62 1.67
N VAL A 228 10.36 -9.80 2.72
CA VAL A 228 10.44 -10.29 4.09
C VAL A 228 9.05 -10.77 4.53
N CYS A 229 8.96 -12.00 5.02
CA CYS A 229 7.70 -12.57 5.46
C CYS A 229 7.52 -12.32 6.97
N LEU A 230 6.99 -11.17 7.39
CA LEU A 230 6.74 -10.90 8.82
C LEU A 230 5.57 -11.74 9.41
N THR A 231 4.77 -12.41 8.60
CA THR A 231 3.57 -13.15 9.01
C THR A 231 3.84 -14.46 9.74
N HIS A 232 5.05 -15.02 9.63
CA HIS A 232 5.43 -16.14 10.47
C HIS A 232 5.88 -15.59 11.82
N LEU A 233 4.95 -15.00 12.56
CA LEU A 233 4.96 -15.15 14.00
C LEU A 233 4.68 -16.65 14.21
N PRO A 234 5.66 -17.52 14.50
CA PRO A 234 5.28 -18.72 15.24
C PRO A 234 4.61 -18.16 16.49
N ASP A 235 3.30 -18.36 16.60
CA ASP A 235 2.63 -18.23 17.89
C ASP A 235 3.53 -18.96 18.87
N VAL A 236 4.03 -18.21 19.85
CA VAL A 236 4.96 -18.68 20.89
C VAL A 236 4.30 -19.75 21.78
N ARG A 237 3.14 -20.27 21.36
CA ARG A 237 2.40 -21.41 21.92
C ARG A 237 2.64 -22.72 21.20
N SER A 238 3.11 -22.75 19.94
CA SER A 238 3.53 -24.03 19.36
C SER A 238 4.90 -24.37 19.96
N LYS A 239 4.91 -25.32 20.89
CA LYS A 239 6.11 -25.87 21.56
C LYS A 239 7.11 -26.54 20.60
N GLN A 240 7.05 -26.28 19.29
CA GLN A 240 8.03 -26.77 18.34
C GLN A 240 9.26 -25.87 18.48
N PRO A 241 10.40 -26.39 18.98
CA PRO A 241 11.60 -25.57 19.14
C PRO A 241 12.05 -25.03 17.80
N PHE A 242 12.61 -23.81 17.81
CA PHE A 242 13.29 -23.13 16.70
C PHE A 242 14.30 -24.00 15.93
N LYS A 243 14.70 -25.14 16.50
CA LYS A 243 15.50 -26.17 15.86
C LYS A 243 14.95 -26.57 14.48
N LYS A 244 13.62 -26.67 14.29
CA LYS A 244 13.05 -26.97 12.97
C LYS A 244 13.15 -25.83 11.97
N LEU A 245 13.06 -24.58 12.38
CA LEU A 245 13.24 -23.46 11.45
C LEU A 245 14.71 -23.35 11.03
N ARG A 246 15.63 -23.62 11.96
CA ARG A 246 17.06 -23.70 11.70
C ARG A 246 17.41 -24.92 10.84
N GLU A 247 16.87 -26.10 11.11
CA GLU A 247 16.97 -27.29 10.24
C GLU A 247 16.27 -27.08 8.87
N TYR A 248 15.24 -26.22 8.79
CA TYR A 248 14.58 -25.84 7.54
C TYR A 248 15.36 -24.78 6.73
N LEU A 249 16.22 -24.00 7.38
CA LEU A 249 17.05 -22.95 6.76
C LEU A 249 18.52 -23.38 6.54
N GLU A 250 19.04 -24.27 7.39
CA GLU A 250 20.43 -24.78 7.42
C GLU A 250 20.51 -26.26 7.03
N GLY A 251 19.40 -26.99 6.95
CA GLY A 251 19.40 -28.34 6.39
C GLY A 251 19.70 -28.24 4.90
N ASP A 252 20.77 -28.89 4.46
CA ASP A 252 20.98 -29.31 3.08
C ASP A 252 19.81 -30.21 2.68
N PHE A 253 18.66 -29.61 2.41
CA PHE A 253 17.56 -30.29 1.78
C PHE A 253 17.93 -30.43 0.31
N ASP A 254 18.65 -31.51 0.05
CA ASP A 254 18.80 -32.14 -1.25
C ASP A 254 17.42 -32.71 -1.67
N TYR A 255 16.44 -31.82 -1.83
CA TYR A 255 15.19 -32.07 -2.56
C TYR A 255 15.43 -32.05 -4.08
N TYR A 256 16.67 -32.32 -4.50
CA TYR A 256 17.04 -32.88 -5.80
C TYR A 256 17.14 -34.40 -5.70
N THR A 257 16.16 -35.09 -5.11
CA THR A 257 16.01 -36.51 -5.46
C THR A 257 15.60 -36.59 -6.93
N GLN A 258 16.50 -37.20 -7.68
CA GLN A 258 16.52 -37.50 -9.10
C GLN A 258 15.28 -38.27 -9.59
N GLU A 259 14.09 -37.67 -9.62
CA GLU A 259 13.12 -38.07 -10.64
C GLU A 259 13.49 -37.37 -11.95
N ALA A 260 14.18 -38.12 -12.80
CA ALA A 260 14.58 -37.72 -14.13
C ALA A 260 13.39 -37.14 -14.91
N GLY A 261 13.35 -35.81 -15.05
CA GLY A 261 12.72 -35.17 -16.19
C GLY A 261 11.58 -34.19 -15.93
N LYS A 262 11.09 -33.94 -14.70
CA LYS A 262 10.07 -32.89 -14.47
C LYS A 262 10.23 -32.17 -13.12
N PRO A 263 10.59 -30.87 -13.08
CA PRO A 263 10.66 -30.13 -11.82
C PRO A 263 9.24 -29.89 -11.27
N LYS A 264 8.98 -30.39 -10.05
CA LYS A 264 7.82 -29.97 -9.24
C LYS A 264 8.18 -28.68 -8.51
N TRP A 265 7.53 -27.59 -8.89
CA TRP A 265 7.74 -26.25 -8.35
C TRP A 265 7.27 -26.13 -6.90
N HIS A 266 8.20 -25.95 -5.96
CA HIS A 266 7.88 -25.53 -4.59
C HIS A 266 8.24 -24.06 -4.37
N TRP A 267 7.25 -23.30 -3.87
CA TRP A 267 7.19 -21.85 -3.70
C TRP A 267 8.04 -21.31 -2.53
N GLY A 268 9.34 -21.66 -2.48
CA GLY A 268 10.25 -21.25 -1.41
C GLY A 268 11.27 -20.20 -1.85
N TYR A 269 11.11 -18.96 -1.40
CA TYR A 269 12.13 -17.92 -1.24
C TYR A 269 13.21 -17.78 -2.32
N ARG A 270 12.90 -17.08 -3.42
CA ARG A 270 13.93 -16.51 -4.31
C ARG A 270 14.55 -15.27 -3.68
N ARG A 271 15.81 -15.35 -3.25
CA ARG A 271 16.69 -14.18 -3.02
C ARG A 271 16.93 -13.47 -4.36
N GLY A 272 16.71 -12.15 -4.41
CA GLY A 272 17.22 -11.28 -5.49
C GLY A 272 16.54 -11.37 -6.87
N GLY A 273 15.40 -12.06 -6.99
CA GLY A 273 14.57 -12.04 -8.19
C GLY A 273 13.17 -11.54 -7.85
N LEU A 274 12.70 -10.47 -8.50
CA LEU A 274 11.30 -10.06 -8.45
C LEU A 274 10.43 -11.21 -8.98
N PRO A 275 9.60 -11.88 -8.17
CA PRO A 275 8.75 -12.97 -8.62
C PRO A 275 7.52 -12.42 -9.36
N GLY A 276 7.07 -13.10 -10.41
CA GLY A 276 5.88 -12.77 -11.23
C GLY A 276 4.53 -13.02 -10.54
N ASN A 277 4.39 -12.55 -9.29
CA ASN A 277 3.15 -12.51 -8.53
C ASN A 277 3.19 -11.18 -7.75
N PRO A 278 2.14 -10.32 -7.77
CA PRO A 278 2.15 -9.05 -7.11
C PRO A 278 2.22 -9.27 -5.60
N LEU A 279 2.64 -8.20 -4.95
CA LEU A 279 2.70 -7.97 -3.52
C LEU A 279 1.42 -8.39 -2.75
N ALA A 280 0.30 -8.64 -3.45
CA ALA A 280 -0.98 -9.05 -2.90
C ALA A 280 -1.12 -10.55 -2.58
N THR A 281 -0.46 -11.50 -3.26
CA THR A 281 -0.69 -12.95 -2.97
C THR A 281 0.32 -13.58 -2.03
N TRP A 282 1.41 -12.89 -1.71
CA TRP A 282 2.42 -13.48 -0.84
C TRP A 282 2.03 -13.30 0.62
N ASN A 283 2.14 -14.42 1.33
CA ASN A 283 1.93 -14.53 2.76
C ASN A 283 2.91 -13.66 3.56
N GLY A 284 3.58 -12.62 3.04
CA GLY A 284 4.57 -11.80 3.76
C GLY A 284 4.16 -10.35 3.95
N ILE A 285 4.95 -9.61 4.73
CA ILE A 285 4.79 -8.18 4.95
C ILE A 285 5.99 -7.51 4.29
N ASN A 286 5.78 -6.76 3.22
CA ASN A 286 6.89 -6.16 2.48
C ASN A 286 7.48 -5.02 3.30
N GLY A 287 8.79 -5.09 3.60
CA GLY A 287 9.54 -3.89 3.95
C GLY A 287 9.43 -2.95 2.76
N ASN A 288 8.59 -1.94 2.85
CA ASN A 288 8.33 -0.97 1.79
C ASN A 288 8.67 0.45 2.26
N GLY A 289 9.34 0.60 3.40
CA GLY A 289 9.95 1.85 3.82
C GLY A 289 11.31 1.62 4.47
N ARG A 290 12.12 2.68 4.52
CA ARG A 290 13.47 2.67 5.10
C ARG A 290 13.65 3.85 6.02
N LEU A 291 14.25 3.64 7.18
CA LEU A 291 14.85 4.69 7.98
C LEU A 291 16.37 4.55 7.88
N THR A 292 17.01 5.55 7.29
CA THR A 292 18.43 5.53 6.99
C THR A 292 19.17 6.49 7.91
N PHE A 293 20.26 5.98 8.46
CA PHE A 293 21.30 6.71 9.13
C PHE A 293 22.59 6.55 8.31
N ASP A 294 23.24 7.64 7.92
CA ASP A 294 24.42 7.59 7.06
C ASP A 294 25.47 8.64 7.50
N LEU A 295 26.59 8.18 8.08
CA LEU A 295 27.72 9.03 8.47
C LEU A 295 28.69 9.33 7.33
N GLY A 296 28.63 8.61 6.20
CA GLY A 296 29.65 8.64 5.15
C GLY A 296 29.51 9.77 4.13
N ARG A 297 28.63 10.75 4.37
CA ARG A 297 28.34 11.88 3.46
C ARG A 297 28.48 13.22 4.20
N GLU A 298 27.92 14.30 3.63
CA GLU A 298 27.64 15.60 4.28
C GLU A 298 26.91 15.50 5.64
N ALA A 299 26.51 14.30 6.07
CA ALA A 299 25.86 14.05 7.34
C ALA A 299 26.84 13.72 8.50
N SER A 300 28.13 13.54 8.23
CA SER A 300 29.15 13.39 9.29
C SER A 300 29.13 14.57 10.27
N GLN A 301 28.91 15.79 9.79
CA GLN A 301 28.71 16.98 10.62
C GLN A 301 27.56 16.88 11.63
N TYR A 302 26.59 15.98 11.39
CA TYR A 302 25.47 15.71 12.28
C TYR A 302 25.67 14.48 13.16
N ALA A 303 26.75 13.70 13.01
CA ALA A 303 26.92 12.42 13.71
C ALA A 303 26.64 12.49 15.22
N LEU A 304 27.14 13.54 15.88
CA LEU A 304 26.94 13.76 17.31
C LEU A 304 25.55 14.31 17.65
N ALA A 305 24.94 15.13 16.78
CA ALA A 305 23.57 15.63 16.94
C ALA A 305 22.51 14.55 16.69
N MET A 306 22.85 13.53 15.89
CA MET A 306 22.03 12.35 15.62
C MET A 306 21.99 11.37 16.78
N ALA A 307 23.04 11.35 17.60
CA ALA A 307 23.13 10.41 18.68
C ALA A 307 22.11 10.77 19.77
N GLU A 308 21.43 9.76 20.32
CA GLU A 308 20.68 9.90 21.57
C GLU A 308 21.63 10.22 22.73
N SER A 309 22.85 9.66 22.69
CA SER A 309 23.94 9.96 23.62
C SER A 309 25.29 9.62 22.97
N ALA A 310 26.34 10.32 23.37
CA ALA A 310 27.71 10.05 22.92
C ALA A 310 28.74 10.42 24.00
N GLU A 311 29.87 9.71 24.00
CA GLU A 311 30.98 9.91 24.93
C GLU A 311 32.32 9.76 24.20
N ASN A 312 33.28 10.62 24.53
CA ASN A 312 34.66 10.59 23.99
C ASN A 312 34.77 10.56 22.45
N LEU A 313 33.80 11.13 21.73
CA LEU A 313 33.82 11.23 20.27
C LEU A 313 33.83 12.70 19.81
N GLN A 314 34.52 12.95 18.69
CA GLN A 314 34.56 14.22 17.96
C GLN A 314 34.57 13.97 16.45
N LEU A 315 34.34 15.03 15.68
CA LEU A 315 34.54 15.03 14.25
C LEU A 315 35.95 15.52 13.92
N ALA A 316 36.72 14.71 13.21
CA ALA A 316 38.01 15.07 12.65
C ALA A 316 37.87 15.10 11.11
N GLY A 317 37.52 16.28 10.58
CA GLY A 317 37.02 16.40 9.22
C GLY A 317 35.66 15.70 9.08
N GLU A 318 35.52 14.84 8.07
CA GLU A 318 34.31 14.04 7.84
C GLU A 318 34.30 12.70 8.59
N LYS A 319 35.32 12.43 9.41
CA LYS A 319 35.47 11.15 10.13
C LYS A 319 35.10 11.32 11.59
N LEU A 320 34.48 10.29 12.16
CA LEU A 320 34.21 10.20 13.58
C LEU A 320 35.45 9.63 14.29
N ALA A 321 36.05 10.42 15.18
CA ALA A 321 37.30 10.10 15.87
C ALA A 321 37.13 10.17 17.39
N LEU A 322 38.08 9.56 18.11
CA LEU A 322 38.18 9.70 19.56
C LEU A 322 38.63 11.13 19.93
N LYS A 323 38.07 11.69 21.01
CA LYS A 323 38.57 12.93 21.63
C LYS A 323 39.87 12.66 22.37
N ASP A 324 39.85 11.63 23.21
CA ASP A 324 40.99 11.07 23.92
C ASP A 324 41.28 9.68 23.31
N PRO A 325 42.35 9.53 22.52
CA PRO A 325 42.66 8.26 21.85
C PRO A 325 43.02 7.13 22.82
N ALA A 326 43.30 7.43 24.10
CA ALA A 326 43.59 6.42 25.11
C ALA A 326 42.34 5.81 25.75
N LYS A 327 41.14 6.29 25.39
CA LYS A 327 39.86 5.80 25.93
C LYS A 327 38.95 5.40 24.79
N ASP A 328 38.07 4.44 25.06
CA ASP A 328 36.98 4.13 24.16
C ASP A 328 36.06 5.34 23.98
N GLY A 329 35.46 5.47 22.81
CA GLY A 329 34.43 6.45 22.52
C GLY A 329 33.23 5.75 21.93
N TRP A 330 32.03 6.21 22.26
CA TRP A 330 30.82 5.56 21.79
C TRP A 330 29.70 6.55 21.53
N LEU A 331 28.76 6.16 20.67
CA LEU A 331 27.49 6.85 20.48
C LEU A 331 26.33 5.85 20.40
N VAL A 332 25.12 6.30 20.72
CA VAL A 332 23.89 5.51 20.63
C VAL A 332 22.96 6.14 19.59
N LEU A 333 22.57 5.35 18.60
CA LEU A 333 21.61 5.71 17.56
C LEU A 333 20.24 5.15 17.94
N ASN A 334 19.22 6.00 17.97
CA ASN A 334 17.85 5.57 18.27
C ASN A 334 17.04 5.46 16.97
N PHE A 335 16.64 4.24 16.63
CA PHE A 335 15.75 3.92 15.51
C PHE A 335 14.34 3.76 16.08
N GLN A 336 13.52 4.80 15.99
CA GLN A 336 12.14 4.80 16.48
C GLN A 336 11.20 5.25 15.37
N LEU A 337 10.17 4.45 15.11
CA LEU A 337 9.15 4.73 14.11
C LEU A 337 7.74 4.42 14.63
N PRO A 338 6.69 5.01 14.04
CA PRO A 338 5.32 4.55 14.25
C PRO A 338 5.03 3.20 13.54
N TYR A 339 6.01 2.67 12.80
CA TYR A 339 5.91 1.48 11.96
C TYR A 339 6.70 0.30 12.54
N PRO A 340 6.22 -0.94 12.40
CA PRO A 340 7.00 -2.12 12.75
C PRO A 340 8.15 -2.35 11.75
N TYR A 341 9.35 -2.59 12.27
CA TYR A 341 10.51 -2.98 11.48
C TYR A 341 10.33 -4.39 10.90
N GLY A 342 10.57 -4.50 9.60
CA GLY A 342 10.71 -5.73 8.84
C GLY A 342 12.09 -6.35 9.03
N ASP A 343 13.11 -5.50 8.93
CA ASP A 343 14.54 -5.86 9.00
C ASP A 343 15.36 -4.63 9.38
N ALA A 344 16.63 -4.81 9.68
CA ALA A 344 17.62 -3.74 9.71
C ALA A 344 19.00 -4.28 9.33
N TRP A 345 19.89 -3.41 8.87
CA TRP A 345 21.26 -3.80 8.57
C TRP A 345 22.24 -2.65 8.72
N ILE A 346 23.52 -3.02 8.79
CA ILE A 346 24.64 -2.10 8.75
C ILE A 346 25.45 -2.43 7.49
N GLU A 347 25.70 -1.45 6.64
CA GLU A 347 26.43 -1.63 5.38
C GLU A 347 27.94 -1.67 5.60
N LYS A 348 28.63 -2.46 4.77
CA LYS A 348 30.09 -2.54 4.68
C LYS A 348 30.65 -1.59 3.62
N PRO A 349 31.96 -1.24 3.66
CA PRO A 349 33.00 -1.75 4.58
C PRO A 349 32.87 -1.22 6.01
N LEU A 350 33.24 -2.06 6.99
CA LEU A 350 33.38 -1.71 8.40
C LEU A 350 34.82 -2.04 8.84
N PRO A 351 35.47 -1.22 9.70
CA PRO A 351 36.77 -1.54 10.26
C PRO A 351 36.78 -2.89 11.00
N GLU A 352 37.68 -3.79 10.61
CA GLU A 352 37.80 -5.14 11.21
C GLU A 352 38.23 -5.10 12.68
N LYS A 353 38.95 -4.04 13.07
CA LYS A 353 39.47 -3.85 14.43
C LYS A 353 39.04 -2.50 14.96
N GLY A 354 38.88 -2.43 16.28
CA GLY A 354 38.57 -1.19 16.98
C GLY A 354 37.13 -0.68 16.81
N LEU A 355 36.26 -1.40 16.10
CA LEU A 355 34.83 -1.10 16.00
C LEU A 355 34.00 -2.21 16.64
N LYS A 356 33.11 -1.83 17.55
CA LYS A 356 32.09 -2.71 18.13
C LYS A 356 30.70 -2.09 17.92
N ILE A 357 29.74 -2.89 17.45
CA ILE A 357 28.34 -2.46 17.33
C ILE A 357 27.46 -3.39 18.14
N GLU A 358 26.61 -2.80 18.98
CA GLU A 358 25.69 -3.49 19.87
C GLU A 358 24.26 -3.00 19.64
N LEU A 359 23.27 -3.88 19.78
CA LEU A 359 21.85 -3.60 19.62
C LEU A 359 21.11 -3.73 20.95
N SER A 360 20.16 -2.84 21.21
CA SER A 360 19.27 -2.89 22.37
C SER A 360 17.83 -2.51 22.03
N HIS A 361 16.84 -3.11 22.68
CA HIS A 361 15.43 -2.69 22.57
C HIS A 361 14.99 -1.78 23.72
N ASP A 362 15.61 -1.94 24.89
CA ASP A 362 15.25 -1.26 26.14
C ASP A 362 16.26 -0.17 26.53
N GLY A 363 17.38 -0.06 25.80
CA GLY A 363 18.50 0.82 26.11
C GLY A 363 19.37 0.34 27.29
N ARG A 364 19.08 -0.84 27.84
CA ARG A 364 19.76 -1.40 29.03
C ARG A 364 20.51 -2.67 28.69
N SER A 365 19.85 -3.57 27.98
CA SER A 365 20.38 -4.87 27.58
C SER A 365 20.96 -4.75 26.18
N TRP A 366 22.28 -4.93 26.04
CA TRP A 366 23.01 -4.76 24.80
C TRP A 366 23.52 -6.10 24.27
N ARG A 367 23.22 -6.41 23.01
CA ARG A 367 23.72 -7.58 22.29
C ARG A 367 24.70 -7.14 21.23
N GLN A 368 25.92 -7.64 21.26
CA GLN A 368 26.88 -7.40 20.18
C GLN A 368 26.39 -8.02 18.87
N VAL A 369 26.48 -7.24 17.79
CA VAL A 369 26.12 -7.64 16.42
C VAL A 369 27.30 -7.53 15.45
N TYR A 370 28.34 -6.78 15.80
CA TYR A 370 29.59 -6.67 15.05
C TYR A 370 30.79 -6.54 16.02
N PRO A 371 31.94 -7.19 15.76
CA PRO A 371 32.23 -8.07 14.61
C PRO A 371 31.59 -9.47 14.70
N ALA A 372 30.97 -9.80 15.83
CA ALA A 372 30.29 -11.07 16.07
C ALA A 372 28.82 -10.84 16.45
N GLY A 373 27.93 -11.72 15.98
CA GLY A 373 26.55 -11.85 16.47
C GLY A 373 25.43 -11.45 15.51
N GLY A 374 25.74 -10.67 14.46
CA GLY A 374 24.85 -10.41 13.33
C GLY A 374 25.03 -11.43 12.19
N VAL A 375 24.09 -11.47 11.25
CA VAL A 375 24.20 -12.33 10.06
C VAL A 375 24.93 -11.55 8.97
N ASP A 376 26.17 -11.91 8.71
CA ASP A 376 27.02 -11.28 7.70
C ASP A 376 26.75 -11.90 6.32
N ASP A 377 26.25 -11.11 5.38
CA ASP A 377 26.01 -11.55 3.98
C ASP A 377 27.15 -11.16 3.01
N GLY A 378 28.29 -10.72 3.56
CA GLY A 378 29.44 -10.21 2.81
C GLY A 378 29.33 -8.72 2.47
N LYS A 379 28.12 -8.18 2.33
CA LYS A 379 27.86 -6.75 2.03
C LYS A 379 27.32 -5.99 3.24
N ARG A 380 26.68 -6.70 4.17
CA ARG A 380 25.90 -6.13 5.26
C ARG A 380 25.94 -7.04 6.49
N ILE A 381 25.80 -6.43 7.65
CA ILE A 381 25.46 -7.11 8.90
C ILE A 381 23.95 -7.02 9.09
N ARG A 382 23.21 -8.10 8.81
CA ARG A 382 21.75 -8.16 8.96
C ARG A 382 21.35 -8.33 10.43
N LEU A 383 20.28 -7.65 10.80
CA LEU A 383 19.72 -7.56 12.16
C LEU A 383 18.28 -8.08 12.23
N PHE A 384 17.80 -8.73 11.16
CA PHE A 384 16.44 -9.23 10.98
C PHE A 384 15.84 -9.85 12.24
N ASP A 385 16.45 -10.91 12.76
CA ASP A 385 15.92 -11.66 13.92
C ASP A 385 15.85 -10.84 15.21
N LEU A 386 16.56 -9.72 15.27
CA LEU A 386 16.61 -8.85 16.43
C LEU A 386 15.51 -7.79 16.36
N VAL A 387 15.29 -7.16 15.20
CA VAL A 387 14.41 -5.98 15.09
C VAL A 387 13.00 -6.30 14.63
N ARG A 388 12.75 -7.51 14.12
CA ARG A 388 11.48 -7.88 13.52
C ARG A 388 10.27 -7.60 14.42
N GLY A 389 9.30 -6.87 13.87
CA GLY A 389 8.03 -6.53 14.55
C GLY A 389 8.16 -5.47 15.65
N LYS A 390 9.37 -4.99 15.94
CA LYS A 390 9.61 -3.89 16.89
C LYS A 390 9.37 -2.55 16.21
N THR A 391 8.94 -1.55 16.97
CA THR A 391 8.82 -0.16 16.49
C THR A 391 9.99 0.72 16.92
N ALA A 392 10.85 0.19 17.81
CA ALA A 392 12.05 0.87 18.25
C ALA A 392 13.20 -0.11 18.53
N PHE A 393 14.42 0.33 18.24
CA PHE A 393 15.67 -0.28 18.71
C PHE A 393 16.79 0.77 18.74
N ARG A 394 17.88 0.45 19.41
CA ARG A 394 19.07 1.28 19.54
C ARG A 394 20.29 0.55 19.01
N LEU A 395 21.19 1.27 18.36
CA LEU A 395 22.52 0.78 18.00
C LEU A 395 23.57 1.58 18.76
N LYS A 396 24.39 0.92 19.58
CA LYS A 396 25.56 1.51 20.21
C LYS A 396 26.78 1.21 19.35
N VAL A 397 27.45 2.25 18.90
CA VAL A 397 28.66 2.19 18.06
C VAL A 397 29.82 2.61 18.95
N THR A 398 30.78 1.72 19.17
CA THR A 398 31.94 1.96 20.02
C THR A 398 33.22 1.88 19.18
N LEU A 399 34.04 2.93 19.27
CA LEU A 399 35.41 2.99 18.81
C LEU A 399 36.33 2.69 19.99
N ALA A 400 37.12 1.63 19.89
CA ALA A 400 38.06 1.24 20.94
C ALA A 400 39.24 2.23 21.01
N ALA A 401 39.84 2.39 22.18
CA ALA A 401 41.07 3.16 22.34
C ALA A 401 42.13 2.79 21.28
N GLY A 402 42.75 3.80 20.68
CA GLY A 402 43.74 3.65 19.61
C GLY A 402 43.17 3.26 18.24
N SER A 403 41.85 3.16 18.07
CA SER A 403 41.25 2.88 16.76
C SER A 403 41.41 4.05 15.78
N GLU A 404 41.54 3.73 14.50
CA GLU A 404 41.47 4.72 13.43
C GLU A 404 40.10 5.43 13.39
N PRO A 405 40.04 6.70 12.96
CA PRO A 405 38.78 7.41 12.75
C PRO A 405 37.84 6.66 11.78
N LEU A 406 36.57 6.53 12.18
CA LEU A 406 35.55 5.89 11.37
C LEU A 406 35.12 6.82 10.24
N ALA A 407 35.45 6.41 9.01
CA ALA A 407 35.19 7.20 7.80
C ALA A 407 33.70 7.25 7.40
N GLY A 408 32.90 6.28 7.82
CA GLY A 408 31.48 6.22 7.53
C GLY A 408 30.82 5.03 8.21
N LEU A 409 29.52 5.15 8.42
CA LEU A 409 28.65 4.12 8.95
C LEU A 409 27.27 4.35 8.37
N ARG A 410 26.76 3.36 7.66
CA ARG A 410 25.39 3.40 7.15
C ARG A 410 24.57 2.29 7.77
N ALA A 411 23.55 2.68 8.53
CA ALA A 411 22.63 1.77 9.19
C ALA A 411 21.22 2.04 8.69
N VAL A 412 20.51 0.99 8.31
CA VAL A 412 19.18 1.07 7.70
C VAL A 412 18.22 0.22 8.51
N GLY A 413 17.10 0.78 8.94
CA GLY A 413 15.96 0.04 9.45
C GLY A 413 14.87 -0.02 8.38
N ALA A 414 14.60 -1.19 7.81
CA ALA A 414 13.51 -1.37 6.88
C ALA A 414 12.21 -1.69 7.63
N PHE A 415 11.14 -1.01 7.31
CA PHE A 415 9.85 -1.14 7.99
C PHE A 415 8.72 -1.37 7.02
N HIS A 416 7.60 -1.82 7.56
CA HIS A 416 6.37 -1.94 6.83
C HIS A 416 5.41 -0.81 7.17
N HIS A 417 4.76 -0.28 6.15
CA HIS A 417 3.65 0.63 6.29
C HIS A 417 2.59 0.34 5.23
N ASN A 418 1.35 0.74 5.49
CA ASN A 418 0.30 0.66 4.48
C ASN A 418 0.47 1.82 3.48
N PHE A 419 0.93 1.52 2.27
CA PHE A 419 1.15 2.53 1.25
C PHE A 419 -0.14 3.23 0.78
N MET A 420 -1.31 2.64 1.04
CA MET A 420 -2.61 3.17 0.61
C MET A 420 -3.06 4.42 1.40
N VAL A 421 -2.37 4.74 2.49
CA VAL A 421 -2.65 5.94 3.30
C VAL A 421 -1.58 7.03 3.18
N LEU A 422 -0.59 6.84 2.31
CA LEU A 422 0.44 7.85 2.10
C LEU A 422 -0.12 9.12 1.43
N PRO A 423 0.49 10.28 1.70
CA PRO A 423 0.07 11.57 1.13
C PRO A 423 0.55 11.70 -0.32
N ALA A 424 -0.07 10.92 -1.20
CA ALA A 424 0.21 10.90 -2.63
C ALA A 424 -0.13 12.22 -3.32
N LEU A 425 0.55 12.47 -4.44
CA LEU A 425 0.19 13.53 -5.37
C LEU A 425 -0.93 13.02 -6.28
N LEU A 426 -1.85 13.90 -6.64
CA LEU A 426 -2.82 13.65 -7.70
C LEU A 426 -2.48 14.50 -8.92
N LYS A 427 -3.22 14.28 -10.00
CA LYS A 427 -3.16 15.08 -11.22
C LYS A 427 -3.42 16.57 -10.92
N GLY A 428 -2.60 17.44 -11.48
CA GLY A 428 -2.73 18.90 -11.38
C GLY A 428 -2.03 19.49 -10.15
N LYS A 429 -2.60 20.58 -9.64
CA LYS A 429 -2.03 21.34 -8.51
C LYS A 429 -2.29 20.60 -7.20
N ASN A 430 -1.21 20.36 -6.45
CA ASN A 430 -1.21 19.82 -5.11
C ASN A 430 -0.60 20.84 -4.15
N THR A 431 -1.10 20.87 -2.92
CA THR A 431 -0.52 21.59 -1.78
C THR A 431 -0.04 20.56 -0.78
N VAL A 432 1.27 20.40 -0.67
CA VAL A 432 1.92 19.54 0.31
C VAL A 432 2.14 20.33 1.59
N SER A 433 1.75 19.77 2.73
CA SER A 433 1.85 20.43 4.04
C SER A 433 2.58 19.57 5.04
N VAL A 434 3.38 20.21 5.90
CA VAL A 434 4.05 19.55 7.04
C VAL A 434 3.53 20.14 8.34
N ARG A 435 3.19 19.27 9.28
CA ARG A 435 2.91 19.61 10.68
C ARG A 435 3.92 18.88 11.57
N LEU A 436 4.28 19.48 12.69
CA LEU A 436 5.18 18.91 13.68
C LEU A 436 4.91 19.53 15.05
N ALA A 437 5.40 18.89 16.11
CA ALA A 437 5.19 19.35 17.48
C ALA A 437 5.81 20.73 17.76
N ASN A 438 6.97 21.04 17.13
CA ASN A 438 7.65 22.32 17.27
C ASN A 438 8.16 22.83 15.89
N PRO A 439 7.36 23.60 15.15
CA PRO A 439 7.75 24.14 13.85
C PRO A 439 9.01 25.01 13.86
N GLU A 440 9.31 25.70 14.96
CA GLU A 440 10.49 26.56 15.07
C GLU A 440 11.80 25.77 15.00
N ALA A 441 11.79 24.48 15.38
CA ALA A 441 12.96 23.61 15.27
C ALA A 441 13.42 23.40 13.81
N LEU A 442 12.57 23.68 12.82
CA LEU A 442 12.94 23.67 11.41
C LEU A 442 13.97 24.75 11.04
N ALA A 443 14.17 25.79 11.87
CA ALA A 443 15.21 26.80 11.64
C ALA A 443 16.61 26.19 11.68
N ALA A 444 16.85 25.31 12.66
CA ALA A 444 18.12 24.59 12.80
C ALA A 444 18.16 23.35 11.90
N ASN A 445 17.01 22.70 11.71
CA ASN A 445 16.91 21.40 11.07
C ASN A 445 15.81 21.41 10.01
N PRO A 446 16.04 22.02 8.82
CA PRO A 446 15.02 22.06 7.78
C PRO A 446 14.60 20.65 7.35
N LEU A 447 13.33 20.48 6.99
CA LEU A 447 12.85 19.22 6.42
C LEU A 447 12.88 19.30 4.90
N HIS A 448 13.55 18.35 4.26
CA HIS A 448 13.54 18.18 2.81
C HIS A 448 12.63 17.00 2.47
N VAL A 449 11.54 17.27 1.76
CA VAL A 449 10.59 16.24 1.30
C VAL A 449 10.73 16.08 -0.19
N THR A 450 11.18 14.91 -0.63
CA THR A 450 11.32 14.56 -2.04
C THR A 450 10.22 13.59 -2.44
N TYR A 451 9.39 14.01 -3.38
CA TYR A 451 8.45 13.14 -4.06
C TYR A 451 9.13 12.54 -5.29
N VAL A 452 9.08 11.21 -5.41
CA VAL A 452 9.51 10.45 -6.57
C VAL A 452 8.27 9.84 -7.21
N TYR A 453 8.02 10.20 -8.46
CA TYR A 453 6.91 9.68 -9.21
C TYR A 453 7.25 9.61 -10.69
N ASP A 454 6.64 8.68 -11.39
CA ASP A 454 6.77 8.59 -12.83
C ASP A 454 5.57 9.27 -13.50
N GLN A 455 5.81 9.89 -14.65
CA GLN A 455 4.76 10.54 -15.39
C GLN A 455 4.96 10.39 -16.89
N VAL A 456 3.85 10.18 -17.60
CA VAL A 456 3.83 10.16 -19.05
C VAL A 456 3.95 11.59 -19.61
N GLY A 457 5.01 11.86 -20.36
CA GLY A 457 5.22 13.13 -21.06
C GLY A 457 4.39 13.27 -22.34
N ALA A 458 4.37 14.47 -22.95
CA ALA A 458 3.69 14.70 -24.24
C ALA A 458 4.25 13.83 -25.37
N GLY A 459 5.58 13.65 -25.37
CA GLY A 459 6.32 12.77 -26.28
C GLY A 459 6.22 11.29 -25.89
N ARG A 460 5.23 10.91 -25.08
CA ARG A 460 4.82 9.53 -24.90
C ARG A 460 5.81 8.63 -24.14
N GLN A 461 6.82 9.26 -23.55
CA GLN A 461 7.86 8.66 -22.72
C GLN A 461 7.47 8.77 -21.26
N VAL A 462 7.90 7.80 -20.45
CA VAL A 462 7.76 7.87 -19.00
C VAL A 462 8.99 8.55 -18.43
N TRP A 463 8.76 9.61 -17.69
CA TRP A 463 9.77 10.42 -17.05
C TRP A 463 9.70 10.18 -15.56
N ARG A 464 10.85 9.86 -14.95
CA ARG A 464 10.96 9.89 -13.50
C ARG A 464 11.17 11.33 -13.04
N HIS A 465 10.26 11.79 -12.21
CA HIS A 465 10.33 13.07 -11.55
C HIS A 465 10.78 12.88 -10.11
N GLU A 466 11.83 13.60 -9.72
CA GLU A 466 12.15 13.85 -8.33
C GLU A 466 11.91 15.34 -8.05
N ARG A 467 11.14 15.63 -7.02
CA ARG A 467 10.75 17.00 -6.65
C ARG A 467 10.95 17.21 -5.17
N THR A 468 11.96 17.99 -4.81
CA THR A 468 12.30 18.28 -3.41
C THR A 468 11.76 19.63 -2.97
N MET A 469 10.94 19.60 -1.92
CA MET A 469 10.44 20.78 -1.21
C MET A 469 11.21 20.92 0.10
N THR A 470 11.49 22.15 0.51
CA THR A 470 12.16 22.44 1.80
C THR A 470 11.19 23.18 2.69
N PHE A 471 11.01 22.68 3.90
CA PHE A 471 10.14 23.26 4.90
C PHE A 471 10.97 23.94 5.97
N SER A 472 10.51 25.13 6.37
CA SER A 472 11.11 25.98 7.39
C SER A 472 9.99 26.50 8.31
N PRO A 473 10.29 27.16 9.44
CA PRO A 473 9.25 27.67 10.34
C PRO A 473 8.25 28.60 9.64
N ARG A 474 8.73 29.35 8.62
CA ARG A 474 7.91 30.28 7.82
C ARG A 474 7.29 29.65 6.57
N GLN A 475 7.63 28.40 6.26
CA GLN A 475 7.16 27.70 5.06
C GLN A 475 6.81 26.24 5.42
N LEU A 476 5.59 26.07 5.94
CA LEU A 476 5.02 24.75 6.27
C LEU A 476 4.19 24.14 5.13
N THR A 477 4.06 24.85 4.01
CA THR A 477 3.35 24.39 2.82
C THR A 477 4.19 24.62 1.56
N ALA A 478 4.00 23.75 0.57
CA ALA A 478 4.63 23.84 -0.73
C ALA A 478 3.64 23.41 -1.82
N LYS A 479 3.68 24.09 -2.97
CA LYS A 479 2.84 23.76 -4.11
C LYS A 479 3.63 22.92 -5.11
N LEU A 480 3.00 21.89 -5.65
CA LEU A 480 3.56 21.02 -6.67
C LEU A 480 2.49 20.74 -7.72
N ASP A 481 2.77 21.08 -8.97
CA ASP A 481 1.89 20.79 -10.09
C ASP A 481 2.41 19.57 -10.84
N THR A 482 1.64 18.49 -10.83
CA THR A 482 1.94 17.29 -11.63
C THR A 482 1.33 17.40 -13.02
N GLY A 483 0.71 18.51 -13.40
CA GLY A 483 0.12 18.70 -14.73
C GLY A 483 -1.26 18.06 -14.87
N GLN A 484 -2.03 18.54 -15.84
CA GLN A 484 -3.46 18.20 -16.02
C GLN A 484 -3.69 17.01 -16.94
N LYS A 485 -2.69 16.18 -17.19
CA LYS A 485 -2.76 15.20 -18.27
C LYS A 485 -2.87 13.80 -17.71
N HIS A 486 -1.81 13.37 -17.04
CA HIS A 486 -1.61 12.05 -16.47
C HIS A 486 -1.43 12.17 -14.96
N TRP A 487 -1.96 11.20 -14.24
CA TRP A 487 -1.68 10.96 -12.83
C TRP A 487 -0.19 10.70 -12.62
N PRO A 488 0.37 11.24 -11.54
CA PRO A 488 1.69 10.86 -11.08
C PRO A 488 1.63 9.43 -10.55
N LEU A 489 2.47 8.55 -11.09
CA LEU A 489 2.64 7.21 -10.57
C LEU A 489 3.62 7.27 -9.40
N MET A 490 3.07 7.28 -8.18
CA MET A 490 3.85 7.42 -6.97
C MET A 490 4.84 6.27 -6.80
N ARG A 491 6.11 6.59 -6.57
CA ARG A 491 7.18 5.63 -6.25
C ARG A 491 7.55 5.67 -4.79
N GLU A 492 7.95 6.85 -4.36
CA GLU A 492 8.64 7.03 -3.10
C GLU A 492 8.41 8.45 -2.59
N ILE A 493 8.30 8.60 -1.28
CA ILE A 493 8.42 9.88 -0.57
C ILE A 493 9.62 9.75 0.35
N ARG A 494 10.62 10.61 0.17
CA ARG A 494 11.78 10.71 1.07
C ARG A 494 11.63 11.95 1.94
N ILE A 495 11.85 11.82 3.24
CA ILE A 495 11.82 12.93 4.20
C ILE A 495 13.17 12.92 4.92
N ARG A 496 14.00 13.92 4.63
CA ARG A 496 15.31 14.12 5.24
C ARG A 496 15.27 15.30 6.21
N CYS A 497 15.84 15.12 7.39
CA CYS A 497 15.97 16.16 8.40
C CYS A 497 17.37 16.78 8.35
N GLY A 498 17.48 18.10 8.23
CA GLY A 498 18.76 18.81 8.15
C GLY A 498 19.56 18.53 6.87
N GLY A 499 20.79 19.06 6.84
CA GLY A 499 21.67 19.02 5.67
C GLY A 499 21.33 20.09 4.62
N PRO A 500 22.15 20.19 3.56
CA PRO A 500 21.78 21.00 2.42
C PRO A 500 20.64 20.33 1.64
N LYS A 501 19.83 21.15 0.97
CA LYS A 501 18.76 20.67 0.09
C LYS A 501 19.38 19.72 -0.95
N PRO A 502 18.89 18.48 -1.08
CA PRO A 502 19.27 17.60 -2.19
C PRO A 502 19.07 18.34 -3.52
N LYS A 503 20.08 18.27 -4.40
CA LYS A 503 19.93 18.79 -5.76
C LYS A 503 18.87 17.96 -6.47
N ASP A 504 17.83 18.60 -6.97
CA ASP A 504 16.83 17.93 -7.79
C ASP A 504 17.53 17.38 -9.04
N PRO A 505 17.59 16.05 -9.24
CA PRO A 505 18.19 15.51 -10.45
C PRO A 505 17.40 16.00 -11.66
N LYS A 506 18.08 16.21 -12.77
CA LYS A 506 17.38 16.47 -14.04
C LYS A 506 16.45 15.28 -14.29
N PRO A 507 15.16 15.50 -14.65
CA PRO A 507 14.29 14.42 -15.03
C PRO A 507 15.00 13.58 -16.09
N ALA A 508 15.18 12.30 -15.80
CA ALA A 508 15.77 11.37 -16.73
C ALA A 508 14.63 10.57 -17.37
N PRO A 509 14.68 10.33 -18.70
CA PRO A 509 13.79 9.34 -19.29
C PRO A 509 14.09 8.01 -18.60
N GLU A 510 13.05 7.36 -18.08
CA GLU A 510 13.27 6.06 -17.48
C GLU A 510 13.52 5.04 -18.59
N THR A 511 14.70 4.40 -18.56
CA THR A 511 15.10 3.40 -19.55
C THR A 511 14.73 1.97 -19.14
N GLY A 512 14.01 1.82 -18.03
CA GLY A 512 13.45 0.56 -17.52
C GLY A 512 11.94 0.47 -17.75
N GLU A 513 11.40 -0.75 -17.61
CA GLU A 513 9.95 -0.98 -17.66
C GLU A 513 9.29 -0.29 -16.46
N PRO A 514 8.40 0.69 -16.70
CA PRO A 514 7.72 1.38 -15.62
C PRO A 514 6.73 0.42 -14.95
N ASP A 515 6.79 0.36 -13.62
CA ASP A 515 6.00 -0.53 -12.76
C ASP A 515 4.73 0.20 -12.26
N TRP A 516 3.52 -0.20 -12.67
CA TRP A 516 2.27 0.57 -12.47
C TRP A 516 1.36 -0.06 -11.41
N SER A 517 1.30 0.50 -10.19
CA SER A 517 0.33 0.04 -9.19
C SER A 517 0.14 1.00 -8.01
N ALA A 518 -0.32 2.23 -8.25
CA ALA A 518 -0.99 3.00 -7.18
C ALA A 518 -1.74 4.22 -7.75
N ALA A 519 -3.07 4.18 -7.72
CA ALA A 519 -3.87 5.40 -7.81
C ALA A 519 -4.22 5.86 -6.40
N ALA A 520 -4.02 7.14 -6.12
CA ALA A 520 -4.41 7.74 -4.85
C ALA A 520 -5.87 8.22 -4.90
N TRP A 521 -6.49 8.33 -3.72
CA TRP A 521 -7.88 8.70 -3.58
C TRP A 521 -8.14 10.18 -3.92
N ASP A 522 -9.17 10.47 -4.72
CA ASP A 522 -9.64 11.83 -5.03
C ASP A 522 -11.15 11.97 -4.76
N TRP A 523 -11.51 13.04 -4.06
CA TRP A 523 -12.88 13.52 -3.92
C TRP A 523 -13.61 13.77 -5.25
N ALA A 524 -12.90 14.07 -6.33
CA ALA A 524 -13.47 14.31 -7.66
C ALA A 524 -13.79 13.02 -8.42
N TYR A 525 -13.15 11.90 -8.08
CA TYR A 525 -13.26 10.62 -8.80
C TYR A 525 -13.92 9.55 -7.91
N TRP A 526 -15.19 9.79 -7.60
CA TRP A 526 -16.06 8.82 -6.94
C TRP A 526 -16.21 7.56 -7.81
N GLY A 527 -15.49 6.48 -7.46
CA GLY A 527 -15.70 5.15 -8.07
C GLY A 527 -14.54 4.60 -8.90
N VAL A 528 -13.45 5.35 -9.10
CA VAL A 528 -12.23 4.82 -9.73
C VAL A 528 -11.24 4.45 -8.64
N ASN A 529 -11.50 3.34 -7.95
CA ASN A 529 -10.51 2.67 -7.12
C ASN A 529 -10.96 1.23 -6.92
N PHE A 530 -10.87 0.47 -8.01
CA PHE A 530 -10.65 -0.95 -7.86
C PHE A 530 -9.21 -1.12 -7.41
N TRP A 531 -9.03 -1.96 -6.40
CA TRP A 531 -7.78 -2.66 -6.14
C TRP A 531 -7.05 -2.90 -7.46
N ASN A 532 -5.95 -2.18 -7.69
CA ASN A 532 -5.10 -2.39 -8.86
C ASN A 532 -4.29 -3.67 -8.63
N ASP A 533 -4.99 -4.80 -8.72
CA ASP A 533 -4.50 -6.16 -8.63
C ASP A 533 -3.93 -6.58 -10.00
N PHE A 534 -3.04 -5.74 -10.55
CA PHE A 534 -2.38 -5.95 -11.84
C PHE A 534 -0.96 -6.45 -11.60
N GLU A 535 -0.64 -7.63 -12.13
CA GLU A 535 0.61 -8.35 -11.85
C GLU A 535 1.76 -7.94 -12.76
N ARG A 536 2.96 -7.94 -12.17
CA ARG A 536 4.28 -8.01 -12.80
C ARG A 536 4.53 -9.40 -13.39
N GLY A 537 5.45 -9.50 -14.34
CA GLY A 537 6.19 -10.74 -14.55
C GLY A 537 7.49 -10.53 -15.32
N ASP A 538 8.16 -11.62 -15.59
CA ASP A 538 9.59 -11.73 -15.35
C ASP A 538 10.50 -11.78 -16.59
N ARG A 539 11.74 -11.34 -16.31
CA ARG A 539 12.98 -11.25 -17.11
C ARG A 539 13.13 -12.25 -18.26
N HIS A 540 12.97 -11.78 -19.49
CA HIS A 540 13.77 -12.24 -20.65
C HIS A 540 13.99 -11.06 -21.61
N GLY A 541 15.11 -10.36 -21.44
CA GLY A 541 15.37 -9.06 -22.04
C GLY A 541 15.10 -8.96 -23.54
N TRP A 542 14.18 -8.06 -23.92
CA TRP A 542 14.00 -7.54 -25.27
C TRP A 542 13.48 -6.09 -25.22
N ARG A 543 14.14 -5.20 -25.97
CA ARG A 543 13.82 -3.76 -26.08
C ARG A 543 12.60 -3.53 -26.98
N GLY A 544 11.51 -3.01 -26.43
CA GLY A 544 10.35 -2.46 -27.17
C GLY A 544 10.08 -1.02 -26.71
N ARG A 545 9.95 -0.09 -27.66
CA ARG A 545 9.77 1.36 -27.40
C ARG A 545 8.28 1.68 -27.27
N LEU A 546 7.86 2.14 -26.09
CA LEU A 546 6.49 2.54 -25.76
C LEU A 546 6.21 3.98 -26.22
N THR A 547 5.02 4.24 -26.75
CA THR A 547 4.57 5.59 -27.15
C THR A 547 3.08 5.81 -26.82
N THR A 548 2.72 6.42 -25.67
CA THR A 548 1.44 7.04 -25.23
C THR A 548 1.08 8.53 -25.59
N VAL A 549 0.05 8.78 -26.43
CA VAL A 549 -0.45 10.14 -26.82
C VAL A 549 -1.30 10.81 -25.75
N ASN A 550 -1.59 12.12 -25.92
CA ASN A 550 -2.52 12.90 -25.10
C ASN A 550 -3.84 12.19 -24.75
N THR A 551 -4.02 11.90 -23.45
CA THR A 551 -5.22 11.29 -22.86
C THR A 551 -6.13 12.35 -22.22
N TYR A 552 -7.40 11.99 -22.06
CA TYR A 552 -8.48 12.85 -21.55
C TYR A 552 -9.30 11.99 -20.60
N GLY A 553 -9.22 12.23 -19.29
CA GLY A 553 -10.04 11.49 -18.32
C GLY A 553 -9.43 11.35 -16.92
N GLY A 554 -8.13 11.08 -16.80
CA GLY A 554 -7.49 10.91 -15.50
C GLY A 554 -7.51 9.44 -15.03
N SER A 555 -6.81 8.62 -15.76
CA SER A 555 -6.54 7.21 -15.46
C SER A 555 -5.31 6.85 -16.30
N ASP A 556 -4.40 6.07 -15.72
CA ASP A 556 -3.12 5.80 -16.36
C ASP A 556 -2.81 4.31 -16.21
N PHE A 557 -2.79 3.61 -17.34
CA PHE A 557 -2.28 2.24 -17.41
C PHE A 557 -1.06 2.23 -18.33
N ALA A 558 -0.02 1.51 -17.92
CA ALA A 558 0.92 0.97 -18.88
C ALA A 558 1.27 -0.48 -18.54
N LEU A 559 1.65 -1.16 -19.62
CA LEU A 559 1.84 -2.60 -19.76
C LEU A 559 3.17 -3.05 -19.16
N ASP A 560 3.16 -4.22 -18.53
CA ASP A 560 4.35 -5.06 -18.37
C ASP A 560 4.29 -6.22 -19.39
N ASN A 561 5.44 -6.58 -19.96
CA ASN A 561 5.67 -7.57 -21.02
C ASN A 561 5.56 -9.03 -20.54
N SER A 562 4.81 -9.29 -19.48
CA SER A 562 5.01 -10.48 -18.65
C SER A 562 4.08 -11.66 -18.90
N LEU A 563 2.93 -11.44 -19.53
CA LEU A 563 2.08 -12.53 -19.97
C LEU A 563 2.33 -12.75 -21.45
N MET A 564 3.22 -13.70 -21.76
CA MET A 564 3.23 -14.34 -23.07
C MET A 564 2.49 -15.66 -22.98
N SER A 565 1.58 -15.94 -23.91
CA SER A 565 1.16 -17.32 -24.11
C SER A 565 2.35 -18.17 -24.55
N ALA A 566 2.22 -19.50 -24.47
CA ALA A 566 3.25 -20.45 -24.91
C ALA A 566 3.74 -20.23 -26.35
N ASP A 567 2.95 -19.55 -27.20
CA ASP A 567 3.26 -19.15 -28.58
C ASP A 567 4.01 -17.80 -28.70
N GLY A 568 4.38 -17.19 -27.58
CA GLY A 568 5.04 -15.89 -27.51
C GLY A 568 4.14 -14.70 -27.85
N THR A 569 2.81 -14.85 -27.82
CA THR A 569 1.85 -13.77 -28.06
C THR A 569 1.61 -12.96 -26.77
N ARG A 570 1.64 -11.62 -26.89
CA ARG A 570 1.54 -10.69 -25.75
C ARG A 570 0.11 -10.58 -25.23
N GLN A 571 -0.05 -10.66 -23.92
CA GLN A 571 -1.33 -10.60 -23.23
C GLN A 571 -1.32 -9.51 -22.15
N LEU A 572 -2.44 -8.81 -22.01
CA LEU A 572 -2.77 -7.88 -20.95
C LEU A 572 -3.85 -8.52 -20.10
N LYS A 573 -3.63 -8.65 -18.79
CA LYS A 573 -4.66 -9.11 -17.86
C LYS A 573 -5.47 -7.89 -17.39
N LEU A 574 -6.76 -7.85 -17.71
CA LEU A 574 -7.70 -6.81 -17.30
C LEU A 574 -8.22 -7.02 -15.88
N ILE A 575 -8.45 -8.27 -15.49
CA ILE A 575 -9.04 -8.62 -14.20
C ILE A 575 -8.42 -9.94 -13.75
N ARG A 576 -8.13 -10.08 -12.45
CA ARG A 576 -7.64 -11.34 -11.85
C ARG A 576 -8.78 -12.26 -11.38
N HIS A 577 -9.90 -11.69 -11.01
CA HIS A 577 -11.02 -12.42 -10.44
C HIS A 577 -12.33 -11.95 -11.06
N GLY A 578 -12.72 -12.57 -12.18
CA GLY A 578 -13.99 -12.29 -12.85
C GLY A 578 -15.20 -12.95 -12.19
N ALA A 579 -14.99 -13.76 -11.15
CA ALA A 579 -16.05 -14.43 -10.39
C ALA A 579 -17.00 -13.44 -9.69
N PHE A 580 -16.66 -12.17 -9.72
CA PHE A 580 -17.39 -11.06 -9.13
C PHE A 580 -18.29 -10.32 -10.12
N LEU A 581 -18.30 -10.73 -11.38
CA LEU A 581 -18.96 -10.01 -12.45
C LEU A 581 -20.26 -10.71 -12.81
N ASN A 582 -21.31 -9.91 -13.02
CA ASN A 582 -22.56 -10.38 -13.59
C ASN A 582 -22.34 -10.68 -15.09
N ARG A 583 -23.13 -11.58 -15.66
CA ARG A 583 -23.11 -11.83 -17.12
C ARG A 583 -23.29 -10.53 -17.92
N ASP A 584 -24.06 -9.60 -17.38
CA ASP A 584 -24.35 -8.32 -18.00
C ASP A 584 -23.36 -7.21 -17.62
N SER A 585 -22.30 -7.54 -16.86
CA SER A 585 -21.24 -6.58 -16.60
C SER A 585 -20.57 -6.21 -17.91
N ARG A 586 -20.46 -4.91 -18.11
CA ARG A 586 -19.84 -4.27 -19.26
C ARG A 586 -18.49 -3.72 -18.86
N PHE A 587 -17.57 -3.87 -19.78
CA PHE A 587 -16.26 -3.26 -19.77
C PHE A 587 -16.25 -2.19 -20.82
N ARG A 588 -15.95 -0.97 -20.39
CA ARG A 588 -15.63 0.09 -21.31
C ARG A 588 -14.22 0.55 -21.06
N CYS A 589 -13.41 0.50 -22.08
CA CYS A 589 -12.03 0.94 -22.02
C CYS A 589 -11.73 1.95 -23.12
N ARG A 590 -10.80 2.85 -22.85
CA ARG A 590 -10.29 3.77 -23.86
C ARG A 590 -8.91 3.28 -24.25
N LEU A 591 -8.76 2.84 -25.50
CA LEU A 591 -7.52 2.22 -25.97
C LEU A 591 -6.90 3.01 -27.12
N TYR A 592 -5.57 3.01 -27.19
CA TYR A 592 -4.81 3.39 -28.37
C TYR A 592 -4.18 2.14 -28.94
N VAL A 593 -4.37 1.91 -30.24
CA VAL A 593 -3.78 0.78 -30.95
C VAL A 593 -3.02 1.29 -32.17
N ASP A 594 -1.83 0.74 -32.40
CA ASP A 594 -1.04 1.00 -33.60
C ASP A 594 -0.37 -0.28 -34.06
N LYS A 595 -0.46 -0.54 -35.36
CA LYS A 595 -0.02 -1.78 -36.01
C LYS A 595 -0.64 -3.05 -35.39
N VAL A 596 -1.91 -2.98 -35.00
CA VAL A 596 -2.69 -4.10 -34.47
C VAL A 596 -3.71 -4.55 -35.50
N LYS A 597 -3.66 -5.82 -35.93
CA LYS A 597 -4.66 -6.44 -36.81
C LYS A 597 -5.95 -6.72 -36.06
N SER A 598 -5.84 -7.36 -34.91
CA SER A 598 -6.98 -7.79 -34.11
C SER A 598 -6.65 -7.69 -32.62
N MET A 599 -7.67 -7.51 -31.80
CA MET A 599 -7.58 -7.56 -30.35
C MET A 599 -8.56 -8.63 -29.86
N ARG A 600 -8.07 -9.61 -29.12
CA ARG A 600 -8.87 -10.68 -28.53
C ARG A 600 -9.01 -10.46 -27.03
N VAL A 601 -10.24 -10.32 -26.56
CA VAL A 601 -10.57 -10.35 -25.14
C VAL A 601 -11.03 -11.76 -24.78
N TYR A 602 -10.54 -12.34 -23.69
CA TYR A 602 -10.97 -13.67 -23.27
C TYR A 602 -10.86 -13.91 -21.77
N SER A 603 -11.56 -14.93 -21.27
CA SER A 603 -11.50 -15.40 -19.89
C SER A 603 -10.68 -16.68 -19.75
N ARG A 604 -9.97 -16.89 -18.62
CA ARG A 604 -9.26 -18.15 -18.32
C ARG A 604 -9.37 -18.57 -16.86
N ASN A 605 -9.62 -19.85 -16.60
CA ASN A 605 -9.48 -20.39 -15.25
C ASN A 605 -8.02 -20.40 -14.76
N GLN A 606 -7.82 -20.83 -13.51
CA GLN A 606 -6.49 -21.05 -12.91
C GLN A 606 -5.68 -22.18 -13.57
N ALA A 607 -6.29 -23.01 -14.41
CA ALA A 607 -5.64 -24.06 -15.19
C ALA A 607 -5.34 -23.62 -16.64
N ASP A 608 -5.36 -22.32 -16.91
CA ASP A 608 -5.10 -21.69 -18.22
C ASP A 608 -6.06 -22.06 -19.37
N ASN A 609 -7.19 -22.71 -19.08
CA ASN A 609 -8.19 -23.01 -20.10
C ASN A 609 -8.97 -21.74 -20.45
N VAL A 610 -8.98 -21.37 -21.73
CA VAL A 610 -9.82 -20.29 -22.27
C VAL A 610 -11.26 -20.78 -22.31
N TYR A 611 -12.17 -20.09 -21.63
CA TYR A 611 -13.60 -20.45 -21.64
C TYR A 611 -14.39 -19.66 -22.65
N TYR A 612 -14.16 -18.35 -22.71
CA TYR A 612 -14.95 -17.46 -23.55
C TYR A 612 -14.07 -16.35 -24.11
N GLU A 613 -14.28 -16.00 -25.37
CA GLU A 613 -13.54 -14.94 -26.04
C GLU A 613 -14.40 -14.09 -26.98
N LYS A 614 -13.86 -12.91 -27.33
CA LYS A 614 -14.38 -12.00 -28.34
C LYS A 614 -13.20 -11.34 -29.03
N THR A 615 -13.22 -11.33 -30.36
CA THR A 615 -12.19 -10.70 -31.18
C THR A 615 -12.74 -9.42 -31.81
N PHE A 616 -11.97 -8.35 -31.73
CA PHE A 616 -12.22 -7.06 -32.33
C PHE A 616 -11.25 -6.88 -33.49
N THR A 617 -11.77 -6.74 -34.70
CA THR A 617 -10.99 -6.50 -35.92
C THR A 617 -11.06 -5.07 -36.41
N ASP A 618 -12.10 -4.33 -36.03
CA ASP A 618 -12.38 -2.97 -36.52
C ASP A 618 -11.61 -1.91 -35.72
N LEU A 619 -10.31 -2.14 -35.56
CA LEU A 619 -9.41 -1.34 -34.74
C LEU A 619 -8.92 -0.12 -35.52
N LYS A 620 -9.25 1.08 -35.04
CA LYS A 620 -8.73 2.32 -35.62
C LYS A 620 -7.27 2.54 -35.23
N GLN A 621 -6.35 2.37 -36.18
CA GLN A 621 -4.91 2.50 -35.96
C GLN A 621 -4.48 3.95 -35.68
N GLY A 622 -3.45 4.13 -34.86
CA GLY A 622 -2.78 5.42 -34.65
C GLY A 622 -3.59 6.45 -33.86
N ARG A 623 -4.71 6.08 -33.23
CA ARG A 623 -5.55 6.99 -32.44
C ARG A 623 -6.23 6.33 -31.25
N TRP A 624 -6.64 7.17 -30.28
CA TRP A 624 -7.48 6.76 -29.17
C TRP A 624 -8.90 6.47 -29.64
N GLN A 625 -9.52 5.41 -29.10
CA GLN A 625 -10.91 5.08 -29.34
C GLN A 625 -11.51 4.37 -28.11
N GLY A 626 -12.83 4.49 -27.94
CA GLY A 626 -13.57 3.75 -26.93
C GLY A 626 -13.86 2.34 -27.42
N PHE A 627 -13.73 1.38 -26.51
CA PHE A 627 -14.06 -0.02 -26.69
C PHE A 627 -15.03 -0.43 -25.59
N GLU A 628 -16.14 -1.06 -25.97
CA GLU A 628 -17.11 -1.57 -25.02
C GLU A 628 -17.44 -3.02 -25.34
N PHE A 629 -17.52 -3.85 -24.31
CA PHE A 629 -18.04 -5.20 -24.43
C PHE A 629 -18.72 -5.64 -23.14
N ALA A 630 -19.79 -6.42 -23.25
CA ALA A 630 -20.36 -7.15 -22.14
C ALA A 630 -19.67 -8.50 -21.97
N LEU A 631 -19.66 -9.05 -20.76
CA LEU A 631 -19.27 -10.45 -20.56
C LEU A 631 -20.14 -11.41 -21.37
N ALA A 632 -21.43 -11.10 -21.50
CA ALA A 632 -22.36 -11.82 -22.35
C ALA A 632 -21.93 -11.88 -23.83
N ASP A 633 -21.05 -10.98 -24.28
CA ASP A 633 -20.55 -10.99 -25.65
C ASP A 633 -19.49 -12.07 -25.87
N LEU A 634 -18.80 -12.50 -24.80
CA LEU A 634 -17.77 -13.54 -24.87
C LEU A 634 -18.42 -14.89 -25.16
N ALA A 635 -17.82 -15.67 -26.06
CA ALA A 635 -18.34 -16.96 -26.52
C ALA A 635 -17.29 -18.06 -26.43
N ASP A 636 -17.74 -19.31 -26.27
CA ASP A 636 -16.84 -20.47 -26.24
C ASP A 636 -16.05 -20.53 -27.56
N PRO A 637 -14.71 -20.62 -27.51
CA PRO A 637 -13.88 -20.64 -28.72
C PRO A 637 -14.18 -21.83 -29.63
N LYS A 638 -14.81 -22.91 -29.12
CA LYS A 638 -15.21 -24.09 -29.89
C LYS A 638 -16.67 -24.04 -30.35
N ASP A 639 -17.49 -23.16 -29.76
CA ASP A 639 -18.92 -23.06 -30.03
C ASP A 639 -19.42 -21.63 -29.75
N ALA A 640 -19.44 -20.80 -30.80
CA ALA A 640 -19.82 -19.39 -30.68
C ALA A 640 -21.26 -19.16 -30.17
N SER A 641 -22.11 -20.20 -30.18
CA SER A 641 -23.47 -20.17 -29.63
C SER A 641 -23.48 -20.25 -28.09
N LYS A 642 -22.44 -20.84 -27.48
CA LYS A 642 -22.28 -20.93 -26.02
C LYS A 642 -21.69 -19.63 -25.48
N LYS A 643 -22.57 -18.77 -24.97
CA LYS A 643 -22.19 -17.54 -24.26
C LYS A 643 -21.89 -17.80 -22.79
N VAL A 644 -21.21 -16.85 -22.15
CA VAL A 644 -21.03 -16.81 -20.69
C VAL A 644 -22.38 -16.96 -19.98
N GLN A 645 -22.47 -17.89 -19.03
CA GLN A 645 -23.66 -18.10 -18.19
C GLN A 645 -23.51 -17.38 -16.84
N ASN A 646 -24.65 -17.01 -16.23
CA ASN A 646 -24.67 -16.46 -14.87
C ASN A 646 -24.16 -17.49 -13.85
N GLY A 647 -23.37 -17.04 -12.87
CA GLY A 647 -22.89 -17.86 -11.75
C GLY A 647 -21.67 -18.73 -12.03
N TRP A 648 -21.06 -18.63 -13.23
CA TRP A 648 -19.81 -19.33 -13.53
C TRP A 648 -18.59 -18.58 -13.00
N PHE A 649 -17.66 -19.33 -12.37
CA PHE A 649 -16.35 -18.83 -11.96
C PHE A 649 -15.50 -18.49 -13.18
N MET A 650 -15.66 -17.29 -13.73
CA MET A 650 -14.66 -16.74 -14.63
C MET A 650 -13.48 -16.31 -13.78
N ALA A 651 -12.44 -17.12 -13.71
CA ALA A 651 -11.15 -16.56 -13.33
C ALA A 651 -10.69 -15.67 -14.50
N ASN A 652 -10.11 -14.53 -14.16
CA ASN A 652 -9.38 -13.60 -15.01
C ASN A 652 -9.98 -13.17 -16.39
N ILE A 653 -9.93 -11.87 -16.72
CA ILE A 653 -10.15 -11.39 -18.11
C ILE A 653 -8.82 -10.91 -18.68
N TYR A 654 -8.54 -11.24 -19.94
CA TYR A 654 -7.34 -10.84 -20.66
C TYR A 654 -7.69 -10.15 -21.98
N MET A 655 -6.77 -9.32 -22.48
CA MET A 655 -6.71 -8.71 -23.80
C MET A 655 -5.42 -9.15 -24.48
N VAL A 656 -5.49 -9.62 -25.71
CA VAL A 656 -4.33 -9.99 -26.53
C VAL A 656 -4.43 -9.26 -27.85
N VAL A 657 -3.30 -8.84 -28.42
CA VAL A 657 -3.28 -8.17 -29.72
C VAL A 657 -2.45 -8.95 -30.73
N GLU A 658 -2.96 -9.06 -31.95
CA GLU A 658 -2.28 -9.62 -33.10
C GLU A 658 -1.64 -8.48 -33.92
N PRO A 659 -0.36 -8.58 -34.32
CA PRO A 659 0.26 -7.58 -35.19
C PRO A 659 -0.44 -7.45 -36.55
N ALA A 660 -0.49 -6.24 -37.08
CA ALA A 660 -0.84 -5.98 -38.48
C ALA A 660 0.10 -6.72 -39.45
N GLU A 661 -0.36 -7.00 -40.66
CA GLU A 661 0.47 -7.64 -41.69
C GLU A 661 1.76 -6.83 -41.93
N GLY A 662 2.90 -7.53 -41.94
CA GLY A 662 4.23 -6.91 -42.06
C GLY A 662 4.77 -6.23 -40.78
N ALA A 663 3.97 -6.08 -39.73
CA ALA A 663 4.43 -5.52 -38.46
C ALA A 663 5.05 -6.59 -37.55
N GLN A 664 6.24 -6.31 -37.02
CA GLN A 664 6.86 -7.16 -36.00
C GLN A 664 6.18 -6.96 -34.64
N LYS A 665 6.10 -8.00 -33.80
CA LYS A 665 5.54 -7.93 -32.43
C LYS A 665 6.06 -6.75 -31.60
N LYS A 666 7.34 -6.38 -31.77
CA LYS A 666 7.97 -5.24 -31.07
C LYS A 666 7.50 -3.85 -31.53
N GLN A 667 6.84 -3.77 -32.69
CA GLN A 667 6.31 -2.54 -33.27
C GLN A 667 4.84 -2.29 -32.91
N VAL A 668 4.15 -3.30 -32.37
CA VAL A 668 2.76 -3.21 -31.95
C VAL A 668 2.65 -2.34 -30.70
N GLN A 669 1.66 -1.46 -30.70
CA GLN A 669 1.31 -0.64 -29.53
C GLN A 669 -0.14 -0.92 -29.16
N LEU A 670 -0.36 -1.30 -27.91
CA LEU A 670 -1.66 -1.30 -27.25
C LEU A 670 -1.48 -0.47 -25.98
N LEU A 671 -2.31 0.53 -25.78
CA LEU A 671 -2.29 1.33 -24.57
C LEU A 671 -3.70 1.44 -24.05
N VAL A 672 -3.85 1.34 -22.74
CA VAL A 672 -5.13 1.50 -22.07
C VAL A 672 -5.06 2.79 -21.27
N ASP A 673 -6.02 3.69 -21.47
CA ASP A 673 -6.12 4.93 -20.69
C ASP A 673 -6.99 4.68 -19.47
N ASP A 674 -8.15 4.06 -19.67
CA ASP A 674 -9.09 3.74 -18.59
C ASP A 674 -9.84 2.44 -18.85
N VAL A 675 -10.32 1.82 -17.77
CA VAL A 675 -11.24 0.69 -17.78
C VAL A 675 -12.33 0.94 -16.73
N ILE A 676 -13.56 1.10 -17.20
CA ILE A 676 -14.76 1.09 -16.36
C ILE A 676 -15.38 -0.29 -16.46
N CYS A 677 -15.70 -0.87 -15.31
CA CYS A 677 -16.59 -2.00 -15.21
C CYS A 677 -17.92 -1.54 -14.59
N TYR A 678 -19.04 -1.87 -15.20
CA TYR A 678 -20.36 -1.47 -14.72
C TYR A 678 -21.43 -2.48 -15.12
N ASP A 679 -22.50 -2.51 -14.34
CA ASP A 679 -23.69 -3.30 -14.65
C ASP A 679 -24.80 -2.39 -15.19
N GLY A 680 -25.51 -2.86 -16.23
CA GLY A 680 -26.63 -2.14 -16.83
C GLY A 680 -26.20 -0.96 -17.70
N VAL A 681 -26.86 0.19 -17.53
CA VAL A 681 -26.62 1.40 -18.33
C VAL A 681 -25.86 2.44 -17.50
N LEU A 682 -24.72 2.89 -18.00
CA LEU A 682 -24.01 4.06 -17.47
C LEU A 682 -24.88 5.31 -17.66
N LYS A 683 -25.47 5.81 -16.57
CA LYS A 683 -26.19 7.10 -16.59
C LYS A 683 -25.23 8.27 -16.80
N HIS A 684 -24.05 8.19 -16.19
CA HIS A 684 -23.00 9.20 -16.26
C HIS A 684 -21.71 8.53 -16.72
N ASP A 685 -21.26 8.87 -17.93
CA ASP A 685 -20.08 8.28 -18.55
C ASP A 685 -18.83 9.14 -18.25
N PRO A 686 -17.89 8.67 -17.40
CA PRO A 686 -16.71 9.45 -17.04
C PRO A 686 -15.74 9.65 -18.20
N PHE A 687 -15.91 8.95 -19.34
CA PHE A 687 -15.12 9.22 -20.55
C PHE A 687 -15.64 10.41 -21.36
N GLN A 688 -16.89 10.80 -21.15
CA GLN A 688 -17.54 11.90 -21.88
C GLN A 688 -17.73 13.13 -21.00
N ASP A 689 -17.90 12.93 -19.69
CA ASP A 689 -18.14 13.99 -18.73
C ASP A 689 -17.21 13.86 -17.52
N PRO A 690 -16.21 14.75 -17.36
CA PRO A 690 -15.36 14.79 -16.17
C PRO A 690 -16.13 15.01 -14.86
N GLY A 691 -17.36 15.53 -14.93
CA GLY A 691 -18.28 15.69 -13.81
C GLY A 691 -19.13 14.44 -13.50
N ALA A 692 -19.06 13.39 -14.32
CA ALA A 692 -19.86 12.18 -14.18
C ALA A 692 -19.77 11.55 -12.78
N PRO A 693 -18.60 11.45 -12.10
CA PRO A 693 -18.56 10.87 -10.76
C PRO A 693 -19.35 11.67 -9.73
N ARG A 694 -19.34 13.01 -9.82
CA ARG A 694 -20.12 13.88 -8.92
C ARG A 694 -21.62 13.75 -9.17
N LYS A 695 -22.02 13.62 -10.44
CA LYS A 695 -23.43 13.39 -10.80
C LYS A 695 -23.90 12.00 -10.39
N ALA A 696 -23.07 10.98 -10.59
CA ALA A 696 -23.36 9.61 -10.15
C ALA A 696 -23.54 9.52 -8.63
N LEU A 697 -22.76 10.28 -7.87
CA LEU A 697 -23.01 10.47 -6.45
C LEU A 697 -24.35 11.16 -6.18
N ALA A 698 -24.57 12.32 -6.81
CA ALA A 698 -25.78 13.10 -6.59
C ALA A 698 -27.05 12.32 -6.91
N ASP A 699 -26.95 11.26 -7.73
CA ASP A 699 -28.04 10.34 -8.08
C ASP A 699 -28.00 9.01 -7.29
N ASP A 700 -26.98 8.78 -6.46
CA ASP A 700 -26.83 7.54 -5.67
C ASP A 700 -27.98 7.48 -4.65
N PRO A 701 -28.87 6.48 -4.73
CA PRO A 701 -29.97 6.34 -3.77
C PRO A 701 -29.46 6.29 -2.33
N ILE A 702 -28.27 5.71 -2.08
CA ILE A 702 -27.67 5.66 -0.73
C ILE A 702 -27.37 7.07 -0.22
N TRP A 703 -26.96 7.97 -1.11
CA TRP A 703 -26.65 9.35 -0.75
C TRP A 703 -27.90 10.18 -0.51
N ASN A 704 -28.97 9.90 -1.26
CA ASN A 704 -30.24 10.63 -1.21
C ASN A 704 -31.29 10.00 -0.28
N ALA A 705 -30.93 8.90 0.38
CA ALA A 705 -31.81 8.25 1.34
C ALA A 705 -32.28 9.24 2.39
N SER A 706 -33.58 9.21 2.66
CA SER A 706 -34.24 10.04 3.66
C SER A 706 -34.69 9.18 4.83
N PRO A 707 -34.90 9.76 6.03
CA PRO A 707 -35.51 9.04 7.13
C PRO A 707 -36.79 8.34 6.66
N PRO A 708 -37.04 7.09 7.07
CA PRO A 708 -38.32 6.46 6.85
C PRO A 708 -39.42 7.41 7.35
N LYS A 709 -40.49 7.58 6.57
CA LYS A 709 -41.66 8.30 7.07
C LYS A 709 -42.08 7.61 8.37
N SER A 710 -42.16 8.35 9.48
CA SER A 710 -42.67 7.80 10.72
C SER A 710 -44.04 7.19 10.42
N SER A 711 -44.23 5.93 10.78
CA SER A 711 -45.56 5.34 10.83
C SER A 711 -46.30 6.04 11.97
N GLU A 712 -46.89 7.20 11.67
CA GLU A 712 -47.90 7.82 12.52
C GLU A 712 -49.13 6.92 12.64
#